data_AF-A0A9W9VDW2-F1
#
_entry.id   AF-A0A9W9VDW2-F1
#
_cell.length_a   1.000
_cell.length_b   1.000
_cell.length_c   1.000
_cell.angle_alpha   90.00
_cell.angle_beta   90.00
_cell.angle_gamma   90.00
#
_symmetry.space_group_name_H-M   'P 1'
#
loop_
_entity.id
_entity.type
_entity.pdbx_description
1 polymer ?
#
loop_
_entity_poly.entity_id
_entity_poly.type
_entity_poly.pdbx_seq_one_letter_code
_entity_poly.pdbx_strand_id
1 'polypeptide(L)'
;MSFFSFGDIPAIHTRKALLLLDFQNDFVRPSGALHVPNTADILEILPPLAAAFRRSGDVIWVRSQYDSPQPTEDWNFGDRVVLEKGPPKPAPIPRSDVIEASSDRDSPEPVDTEAFLSGRSAKCCAAQSPGYQFPAPVLAAIDPDRDTVLDKTGYSALESEGLVLSFRTRFITELYICGSLSNVSVYATALDAVRNGFSVTVVEDCLGYRDFQRHQEAMRRMADILGAAGITAQELHQELEWQETDEIARQNKMQPPKRPTTAGAPVGIEDIMDSLDVMPVDSIPEEAVEEAQEEENCSLAQLASQARAQRIAAAGARVPVDAKKQVRARVRRPKRREPTPNADSGDRPAKGTSSDSLGEGDSRIIPEIDLSAEAFERIRAEVSWQKMYHLSGQVPRLVAVQGHIQPDGSIPIYRHPADESPPLKQFTPAVDEARILVERILGHPLNHVLIQLYRDGQDSISEHSDKTLDIVRGSFICNVSLGAQRVMTLRTKTSASESHEGTESSRLKQQVPLPHRSLFILGEKTNMRWLHGIRPDKRAASIKSPAEHAFGGERISLTFRHIGTYLNPNTNTIWGQGAVSKSSDTARPVIHGEPAETERLIRAFGQENRATEFDWDAFYGAGFDVVNFVTTSPALLKLSGDLVADLRVQLGLGENGLRYEIVEGSEPHAQDGKPSPRPLYTDSDGRSIAGDVAILTHLAERPADSIRPGVEALRGGNELQWIEGFLARWRDHRASNPDCRYEANLEDCERALEGRHYLGGSALSIDDCSFWPVLREIVLCQGPFDAGLVNLNQYYIRVEKRGIVRAILEGSQ
;
A
#
# COMPACT_ATOMS: atom_id res chain seq x y z
N MET A 1 43.36 9.51 -19.65
CA MET A 1 42.11 9.39 -20.42
C MET A 1 40.98 9.30 -19.41
N SER A 2 40.05 10.24 -19.47
CA SER A 2 39.00 10.47 -18.47
C SER A 2 38.04 9.28 -18.40
N PHE A 3 37.81 8.77 -17.19
CA PHE A 3 36.68 7.89 -16.88
C PHE A 3 35.40 8.73 -16.94
N PHE A 4 34.36 8.22 -17.59
CA PHE A 4 33.05 8.85 -17.61
C PHE A 4 32.41 8.72 -16.22
N SER A 5 32.06 9.88 -15.65
CA SER A 5 31.25 10.03 -14.44
C SER A 5 29.84 9.51 -14.72
N PHE A 6 29.38 8.51 -13.96
CA PHE A 6 27.94 8.23 -13.79
C PHE A 6 27.39 9.23 -12.77
N GLY A 7 27.25 10.48 -13.20
CA GLY A 7 26.48 11.52 -12.53
C GLY A 7 25.75 12.24 -13.64
N ASP A 8 24.46 12.48 -13.47
CA ASP A 8 23.54 13.13 -14.42
C ASP A 8 22.65 12.18 -15.25
N ILE A 9 22.07 11.15 -14.63
CA ILE A 9 20.72 10.73 -15.02
C ILE A 9 19.75 11.67 -14.29
N PRO A 10 18.90 12.46 -14.96
CA PRO A 10 17.96 13.32 -14.27
C PRO A 10 16.99 12.45 -13.48
N ALA A 11 16.94 12.62 -12.16
CA ALA A 11 15.93 12.02 -11.31
C ALA A 11 14.55 12.41 -11.89
N ILE A 12 13.78 11.44 -12.36
CA ILE A 12 12.40 11.69 -12.78
C ILE A 12 11.62 11.95 -11.49
N HIS A 13 11.50 13.23 -11.15
CA HIS A 13 10.75 13.65 -9.98
C HIS A 13 9.27 13.37 -10.24
N THR A 14 8.72 12.37 -9.55
CA THR A 14 7.28 12.08 -9.59
C THR A 14 6.52 13.25 -8.99
N ARG A 15 5.40 13.61 -9.60
CA ARG A 15 4.61 14.78 -9.19
C ARG A 15 3.37 14.36 -8.39
N LYS A 16 2.89 15.30 -7.59
CA LYS A 16 1.65 15.17 -6.82
C LYS A 16 0.55 15.98 -7.50
N ALA A 17 -0.70 15.55 -7.34
CA ALA A 17 -1.85 16.34 -7.77
C ALA A 17 -2.94 16.40 -6.71
N LEU A 18 -3.55 17.58 -6.55
CA LEU A 18 -4.68 17.84 -5.68
C LEU A 18 -5.96 17.95 -6.51
N LEU A 19 -6.91 17.06 -6.27
CA LEU A 19 -8.22 17.05 -6.90
C LEU A 19 -9.25 17.64 -5.94
N LEU A 20 -9.92 18.71 -6.36
CA LEU A 20 -10.99 19.38 -5.63
C LEU A 20 -12.32 19.11 -6.35
N LEU A 21 -13.08 18.16 -5.82
CA LEU A 21 -14.27 17.63 -6.49
C LEU A 21 -15.55 18.32 -5.99
N ASP A 22 -16.33 18.84 -6.94
CA ASP A 22 -17.75 19.15 -6.78
C ASP A 22 -18.08 20.19 -5.68
N PHE A 23 -17.23 21.21 -5.53
CA PHE A 23 -17.52 22.40 -4.70
C PHE A 23 -18.42 23.43 -5.42
N GLN A 24 -19.41 22.96 -6.18
CA GLN A 24 -20.36 23.81 -6.92
C GLN A 24 -21.47 24.36 -6.01
N ASN A 25 -22.12 25.45 -6.44
CA ASN A 25 -23.21 26.10 -5.68
C ASN A 25 -24.33 25.14 -5.27
N ASP A 26 -24.61 24.10 -6.07
CA ASP A 26 -25.59 23.07 -5.75
C ASP A 26 -25.26 22.27 -4.49
N PHE A 27 -23.98 22.10 -4.17
CA PHE A 27 -23.53 21.40 -2.96
C PHE A 27 -23.23 22.38 -1.81
N VAL A 28 -22.68 23.56 -2.10
CA VAL A 28 -22.18 24.44 -1.03
C VAL A 28 -23.20 25.45 -0.52
N ARG A 29 -24.13 25.94 -1.36
CA ARG A 29 -25.09 26.95 -0.92
C ARG A 29 -26.27 26.32 -0.19
N PRO A 30 -26.79 26.95 0.87
CA PRO A 30 -28.04 26.53 1.50
C PRO A 30 -29.23 26.42 0.55
N SER A 31 -29.24 27.21 -0.52
CA SER A 31 -30.25 27.20 -1.58
C SER A 31 -29.92 26.23 -2.74
N GLY A 32 -28.82 25.49 -2.67
CA GLY A 32 -28.39 24.54 -3.70
C GLY A 32 -29.25 23.29 -3.75
N ALA A 33 -29.31 22.64 -4.91
CA ALA A 33 -30.16 21.46 -5.12
C ALA A 33 -29.81 20.28 -4.19
N LEU A 34 -28.53 20.14 -3.81
CA LEU A 34 -28.05 19.09 -2.93
C LEU A 34 -27.10 19.65 -1.85
N HIS A 35 -27.57 20.65 -1.11
CA HIS A 35 -26.75 21.30 -0.08
C HIS A 35 -26.12 20.33 0.93
N VAL A 36 -24.84 20.56 1.24
CA VAL A 36 -23.98 19.78 2.13
C VAL A 36 -23.51 20.67 3.27
N PRO A 37 -24.01 20.47 4.52
CA PRO A 37 -23.86 21.45 5.60
C PRO A 37 -22.42 21.78 6.00
N ASN A 38 -21.52 20.80 6.02
CA ASN A 38 -20.13 21.00 6.49
C ASN A 38 -19.20 21.63 5.44
N THR A 39 -19.70 21.93 4.23
CA THR A 39 -18.89 22.55 3.18
C THR A 39 -18.56 24.02 3.44
N ALA A 40 -19.29 24.70 4.33
CA ALA A 40 -18.99 26.07 4.70
C ALA A 40 -17.59 26.20 5.33
N ASP A 41 -17.26 25.31 6.27
CA ASP A 41 -15.95 25.27 6.93
C ASP A 41 -14.85 24.85 5.93
N ILE A 42 -15.16 23.89 5.04
CA ILE A 42 -14.22 23.42 4.01
C ILE A 42 -13.83 24.58 3.07
N LEU A 43 -14.78 25.44 2.68
CA LEU A 43 -14.52 26.56 1.78
C LEU A 43 -13.54 27.59 2.34
N GLU A 44 -13.34 27.66 3.66
CA GLU A 44 -12.31 28.48 4.29
C GLU A 44 -10.90 27.85 4.16
N ILE A 45 -10.84 26.52 4.10
CA ILE A 45 -9.60 25.73 4.03
C ILE A 45 -9.09 25.57 2.60
N LEU A 46 -9.98 25.47 1.59
CA LEU A 46 -9.56 25.16 0.21
C LEU A 46 -8.62 26.20 -0.41
N PRO A 47 -8.86 27.53 -0.31
CA PRO A 47 -7.98 28.52 -0.93
C PRO A 47 -6.53 28.48 -0.43
N PRO A 48 -6.25 28.49 0.89
CA PRO A 48 -4.87 28.40 1.38
C PRO A 48 -4.24 27.03 1.07
N LEU A 49 -5.02 25.95 1.09
CA LEU A 49 -4.54 24.62 0.73
C LEU A 49 -4.11 24.54 -0.74
N ALA A 50 -4.95 25.01 -1.66
CA ALA A 50 -4.65 25.05 -3.09
C ALA A 50 -3.41 25.94 -3.37
N ALA A 51 -3.32 27.10 -2.73
CA ALA A 51 -2.17 27.99 -2.86
C ALA A 51 -0.87 27.34 -2.36
N ALA A 52 -0.91 26.57 -1.27
CA ALA A 52 0.24 25.80 -0.79
C ALA A 52 0.63 24.69 -1.77
N PHE A 53 -0.35 23.93 -2.25
CA PHE A 53 -0.12 22.76 -3.10
C PHE A 53 0.48 23.11 -4.48
N ARG A 54 0.17 24.30 -5.03
CA ARG A 54 0.75 24.78 -6.31
C ARG A 54 2.27 24.86 -6.34
N ARG A 55 2.93 24.88 -5.19
CA ARG A 55 4.39 24.92 -5.10
C ARG A 55 5.02 23.54 -5.35
N SER A 56 4.31 22.47 -5.02
CA SER A 56 4.82 21.09 -5.06
C SER A 56 4.11 20.20 -6.08
N GLY A 57 2.94 20.60 -6.59
CA GLY A 57 2.13 19.76 -7.45
C GLY A 57 1.09 20.51 -8.28
N ASP A 58 0.29 19.74 -8.99
CA ASP A 58 -0.77 20.22 -9.89
C ASP A 58 -2.11 20.34 -9.14
N VAL A 59 -2.87 21.41 -9.36
CA VAL A 59 -4.20 21.61 -8.75
C VAL A 59 -5.28 21.48 -9.82
N ILE A 60 -6.26 20.61 -9.56
CA ILE A 60 -7.35 20.30 -10.49
C ILE A 60 -8.70 20.53 -9.81
N TRP A 61 -9.48 21.46 -10.35
CA TRP A 61 -10.84 21.77 -9.92
C TRP A 61 -11.83 21.04 -10.80
N VAL A 62 -12.68 20.20 -10.20
CA VAL A 62 -13.60 19.35 -10.95
C VAL A 62 -15.04 19.71 -10.62
N ARG A 63 -15.86 19.86 -11.66
CA ARG A 63 -17.31 20.06 -11.55
C ARG A 63 -18.05 18.91 -12.19
N SER A 64 -19.13 18.50 -11.56
CA SER A 64 -20.10 17.61 -12.18
C SER A 64 -21.03 18.40 -13.08
N GLN A 65 -21.32 17.83 -14.24
CA GLN A 65 -22.34 18.27 -15.17
C GLN A 65 -23.27 17.09 -15.45
N TYR A 66 -24.56 17.27 -15.19
CA TYR A 66 -25.55 16.31 -15.64
C TYR A 66 -25.68 16.36 -17.17
N ASP A 67 -25.51 15.21 -17.82
CA ASP A 67 -25.75 15.02 -19.25
C ASP A 67 -26.81 13.94 -19.48
N SER A 68 -26.55 12.73 -19.01
CA SER A 68 -27.47 11.59 -19.06
C SER A 68 -27.48 10.80 -17.73
N PRO A 69 -28.55 10.04 -17.43
CA PRO A 69 -28.62 9.25 -16.19
C PRO A 69 -27.43 8.30 -16.04
N GLN A 70 -26.70 8.44 -14.94
CA GLN A 70 -25.52 7.63 -14.62
C GLN A 70 -25.88 6.45 -13.73
N PRO A 71 -25.29 5.26 -13.94
CA PRO A 71 -25.51 4.12 -13.05
C PRO A 71 -24.87 4.35 -11.68
N THR A 72 -25.57 3.96 -10.61
CA THR A 72 -25.06 3.96 -9.22
C THR A 72 -24.21 2.73 -8.89
N GLU A 73 -24.25 1.72 -9.74
CA GLU A 73 -23.56 0.44 -9.57
C GLU A 73 -22.63 0.19 -10.75
N ASP A 74 -21.46 -0.38 -10.47
CA ASP A 74 -20.56 -0.92 -11.47
C ASP A 74 -20.72 -2.44 -11.45
N TRP A 75 -21.15 -3.00 -12.58
CA TRP A 75 -21.41 -4.44 -12.76
C TRP A 75 -20.22 -5.34 -12.36
N ASN A 76 -19.00 -4.79 -12.26
CA ASN A 76 -17.79 -5.54 -11.90
C ASN A 76 -17.43 -5.56 -10.41
N PHE A 77 -17.81 -4.54 -9.62
CA PHE A 77 -17.24 -4.33 -8.26
C PHE A 77 -18.22 -3.87 -7.18
N GLY A 78 -19.50 -3.69 -7.50
CA GLY A 78 -20.54 -3.25 -6.55
C GLY A 78 -20.86 -1.76 -6.69
N ASP A 79 -21.33 -1.13 -5.62
CA ASP A 79 -21.79 0.26 -5.64
C ASP A 79 -20.66 1.23 -6.03
N ARG A 80 -20.88 2.04 -7.08
CA ARG A 80 -20.03 3.20 -7.42
C ARG A 80 -20.22 4.35 -6.45
N VAL A 81 -21.36 4.34 -5.77
CA VAL A 81 -21.77 5.35 -4.81
C VAL A 81 -22.32 4.63 -3.59
N VAL A 82 -21.90 5.02 -2.39
CA VAL A 82 -22.27 4.37 -1.14
C VAL A 82 -23.58 4.99 -0.64
N LEU A 83 -24.71 4.32 -0.93
CA LEU A 83 -26.07 4.80 -0.61
C LEU A 83 -26.80 3.95 0.45
N GLU A 84 -26.38 2.71 0.70
CA GLU A 84 -27.04 1.85 1.68
C GLU A 84 -26.72 2.22 3.13
N LYS A 85 -27.72 2.13 4.02
CA LYS A 85 -27.54 2.30 5.47
C LYS A 85 -26.94 1.05 6.10
N GLY A 86 -25.61 0.94 6.05
CA GLY A 86 -24.85 -0.12 6.73
C GLY A 86 -24.96 -1.50 6.07
N PRO A 87 -24.36 -2.54 6.66
CA PRO A 87 -24.31 -3.87 6.06
C PRO A 87 -25.72 -4.48 5.90
N PRO A 88 -26.00 -5.19 4.79
CA PRO A 88 -27.34 -5.68 4.49
C PRO A 88 -27.80 -6.67 5.56
N LYS A 89 -28.96 -6.42 6.17
CA LYS A 89 -29.65 -7.44 6.96
C LYS A 89 -30.13 -8.55 6.01
N PRO A 90 -29.97 -9.83 6.36
CA PRO A 90 -30.45 -10.92 5.51
C PRO A 90 -31.96 -10.79 5.32
N ALA A 91 -32.40 -10.65 4.07
CA ALA A 91 -33.81 -10.60 3.71
C ALA A 91 -34.48 -11.94 4.05
N PRO A 92 -35.68 -11.95 4.63
CA PRO A 92 -36.44 -13.18 4.83
C PRO A 92 -36.83 -13.76 3.47
N ILE A 93 -36.57 -15.06 3.28
CA ILE A 93 -37.01 -15.83 2.12
C ILE A 93 -38.55 -15.82 2.10
N PRO A 94 -39.23 -15.35 1.04
CA PRO A 94 -40.67 -15.52 0.93
C PRO A 94 -40.96 -16.99 0.62
N ARG A 95 -41.72 -17.64 1.50
CA ARG A 95 -42.39 -18.91 1.18
C ARG A 95 -43.53 -18.60 0.22
N SER A 96 -43.59 -19.38 -0.85
CA SER A 96 -44.50 -19.20 -1.98
C SER A 96 -45.98 -19.42 -1.62
N ASP A 97 -46.82 -19.01 -2.57
CA ASP A 97 -48.18 -19.51 -2.87
C ASP A 97 -49.33 -18.52 -2.62
N VAL A 98 -49.39 -17.42 -3.39
CA VAL A 98 -50.66 -16.86 -3.91
C VAL A 98 -50.40 -16.18 -5.26
N ILE A 99 -51.06 -16.63 -6.33
CA ILE A 99 -51.21 -15.87 -7.57
C ILE A 99 -52.33 -14.87 -7.33
N GLU A 100 -51.98 -13.61 -7.07
CA GLU A 100 -52.93 -12.49 -7.16
C GLU A 100 -52.49 -11.58 -8.31
N ALA A 101 -53.31 -11.59 -9.35
CA ALA A 101 -53.28 -10.57 -10.39
C ALA A 101 -53.71 -9.23 -9.76
N SER A 102 -52.80 -8.26 -9.72
CA SER A 102 -53.20 -6.86 -9.59
C SER A 102 -52.24 -5.97 -10.37
N SER A 103 -52.87 -5.12 -11.17
CA SER A 103 -52.38 -4.04 -12.00
C SER A 103 -51.68 -2.96 -11.17
N ASP A 104 -50.47 -2.59 -11.57
CA ASP A 104 -49.84 -1.26 -11.52
C ASP A 104 -48.31 -1.41 -11.40
N ARG A 105 -47.68 -1.82 -12.51
CA ARG A 105 -46.22 -1.75 -12.69
C ARG A 105 -45.89 -0.63 -13.66
N ASP A 106 -46.05 0.61 -13.22
CA ASP A 106 -45.50 1.76 -13.97
C ASP A 106 -45.19 2.97 -13.07
N SER A 107 -44.61 2.72 -11.91
CA SER A 107 -44.02 3.78 -11.07
C SER A 107 -42.57 3.39 -10.77
N PRO A 108 -41.56 4.04 -11.39
CA PRO A 108 -40.16 3.75 -11.09
C PRO A 108 -39.86 4.10 -9.63
N GLU A 109 -39.13 3.23 -8.94
CA GLU A 109 -38.69 3.45 -7.56
C GLU A 109 -37.99 4.82 -7.41
N PRO A 110 -38.16 5.51 -6.28
CA PRO A 110 -37.55 6.81 -6.06
C PRO A 110 -36.03 6.67 -5.95
N VAL A 111 -35.31 7.17 -6.95
CA VAL A 111 -33.84 7.31 -6.95
C VAL A 111 -33.40 8.12 -5.73
N ASP A 112 -32.39 7.63 -5.00
CA ASP A 112 -31.84 8.31 -3.82
C ASP A 112 -31.37 9.73 -4.19
N THR A 113 -31.62 10.69 -3.29
CA THR A 113 -31.28 12.10 -3.54
C THR A 113 -29.78 12.33 -3.72
N GLU A 114 -28.91 11.54 -3.08
CA GLU A 114 -27.45 11.65 -3.24
C GLU A 114 -26.93 10.98 -4.52
N ALA A 115 -27.75 10.17 -5.20
CA ALA A 115 -27.48 9.66 -6.54
C ALA A 115 -27.81 10.73 -7.60
N PHE A 116 -27.20 11.91 -7.46
CA PHE A 116 -27.61 13.14 -8.13
C PHE A 116 -27.45 13.12 -9.66
N LEU A 117 -26.63 12.21 -10.21
CA LEU A 117 -26.49 11.99 -11.65
C LEU A 117 -27.37 10.85 -12.19
N SER A 118 -28.03 10.08 -11.32
CA SER A 118 -28.79 8.88 -11.70
C SER A 118 -30.27 9.14 -11.99
N GLY A 119 -30.77 10.32 -11.65
CA GLY A 119 -32.14 10.71 -11.94
C GLY A 119 -32.40 10.85 -13.45
N ARG A 120 -33.66 10.66 -13.88
CA ARG A 120 -34.10 10.88 -15.28
C ARG A 120 -34.11 12.36 -15.72
N SER A 121 -33.82 13.28 -14.81
CA SER A 121 -33.83 14.72 -15.04
C SER A 121 -32.70 15.40 -14.26
N ALA A 122 -32.12 16.45 -14.84
CA ALA A 122 -31.04 17.26 -14.25
C ALA A 122 -31.52 18.11 -13.05
N LYS A 123 -31.75 17.49 -11.89
CA LYS A 123 -32.15 18.22 -10.66
C LYS A 123 -30.98 18.96 -10.00
N CYS A 124 -29.77 18.46 -10.17
CA CYS A 124 -28.53 18.97 -9.62
C CYS A 124 -27.48 18.97 -10.73
N CYS A 125 -26.54 19.91 -10.71
CA CYS A 125 -25.45 20.01 -11.69
C CYS A 125 -25.94 20.19 -13.13
N ALA A 126 -27.12 20.80 -13.33
CA ALA A 126 -27.64 21.07 -14.66
C ALA A 126 -26.74 22.08 -15.39
N ALA A 127 -26.36 21.76 -16.62
CA ALA A 127 -25.54 22.64 -17.46
C ALA A 127 -26.15 24.05 -17.52
N GLN A 128 -25.30 25.08 -17.42
CA GLN A 128 -25.70 26.49 -17.47
C GLN A 128 -26.60 26.99 -16.32
N SER A 129 -26.86 26.18 -15.29
CA SER A 129 -27.58 26.63 -14.09
C SER A 129 -26.67 27.43 -13.14
N PRO A 130 -27.22 28.32 -12.30
CA PRO A 130 -26.46 28.96 -11.22
C PRO A 130 -25.88 27.94 -10.22
N GLY A 131 -26.58 26.82 -10.01
CA GLY A 131 -26.17 25.72 -9.15
C GLY A 131 -24.91 24.99 -9.63
N TYR A 132 -24.73 24.91 -10.94
CA TYR A 132 -23.55 24.31 -11.58
C TYR A 132 -22.26 25.16 -11.42
N GLN A 133 -22.38 26.47 -11.18
CA GLN A 133 -21.20 27.33 -11.06
C GLN A 133 -20.46 27.12 -9.74
N PHE A 134 -19.15 27.40 -9.71
CA PHE A 134 -18.41 27.51 -8.45
C PHE A 134 -18.86 28.75 -7.66
N PRO A 135 -18.78 28.71 -6.31
CA PRO A 135 -19.01 29.89 -5.48
C PRO A 135 -17.85 30.88 -5.61
N ALA A 136 -18.10 32.16 -5.26
CA ALA A 136 -17.10 33.22 -5.39
C ALA A 136 -15.74 32.93 -4.70
N PRO A 137 -15.68 32.32 -3.49
CA PRO A 137 -14.40 31.98 -2.86
C PRO A 137 -13.57 30.98 -3.66
N VAL A 138 -14.20 30.00 -4.31
CA VAL A 138 -13.51 29.02 -5.16
C VAL A 138 -13.06 29.68 -6.46
N LEU A 139 -13.91 30.48 -7.10
CA LEU A 139 -13.53 31.23 -8.31
C LEU A 139 -12.35 32.17 -8.08
N ALA A 140 -12.30 32.83 -6.92
CA ALA A 140 -11.18 33.68 -6.52
C ALA A 140 -9.91 32.88 -6.20
N ALA A 141 -10.06 31.62 -5.78
CA ALA A 141 -8.93 30.75 -5.47
C ALA A 141 -8.30 30.11 -6.72
N ILE A 142 -9.05 29.90 -7.80
CA ILE A 142 -8.55 29.29 -9.05
C ILE A 142 -7.51 30.19 -9.72
N ASP A 143 -6.34 29.63 -10.00
CA ASP A 143 -5.30 30.27 -10.81
C ASP A 143 -5.47 29.83 -12.28
N PRO A 144 -5.88 30.72 -13.20
CA PRO A 144 -6.18 30.34 -14.59
C PRO A 144 -4.94 29.92 -15.40
N ASP A 145 -3.74 30.31 -14.96
CA ASP A 145 -2.49 30.01 -15.65
C ASP A 145 -1.86 28.69 -15.18
N ARG A 146 -2.20 28.26 -13.96
CA ARG A 146 -1.58 27.07 -13.31
C ARG A 146 -2.55 25.93 -13.03
N ASP A 147 -3.82 26.21 -12.77
CA ASP A 147 -4.79 25.19 -12.39
C ASP A 147 -5.50 24.62 -13.61
N THR A 148 -5.95 23.36 -13.49
CA THR A 148 -6.82 22.73 -14.49
C THR A 148 -8.26 22.73 -13.99
N VAL A 149 -9.19 23.27 -14.78
CA VAL A 149 -10.62 23.17 -14.50
C VAL A 149 -11.24 22.14 -15.43
N LEU A 150 -11.92 21.14 -14.87
CA LEU A 150 -12.50 20.02 -15.60
C LEU A 150 -13.99 19.88 -15.30
N ASP A 151 -14.78 19.60 -16.33
CA ASP A 151 -16.16 19.17 -16.20
C ASP A 151 -16.27 17.65 -16.41
N LYS A 152 -16.86 16.94 -15.45
CA LYS A 152 -17.13 15.50 -15.49
C LYS A 152 -18.63 15.23 -15.63
N THR A 153 -18.99 14.23 -16.44
CA THR A 153 -20.37 13.80 -16.63
C THR A 153 -20.75 12.59 -15.77
N GLY A 154 -19.76 11.81 -15.34
CA GLY A 154 -19.92 10.68 -14.43
C GLY A 154 -19.58 11.02 -12.98
N TYR A 155 -19.73 10.02 -12.10
CA TYR A 155 -19.44 10.19 -10.68
C TYR A 155 -17.94 10.38 -10.40
N SER A 156 -17.09 9.67 -11.14
CA SER A 156 -15.62 9.71 -11.02
C SER A 156 -15.01 10.76 -11.95
N ALA A 157 -14.05 11.54 -11.44
CA ALA A 157 -13.29 12.50 -12.26
C ALA A 157 -12.39 11.83 -13.30
N LEU A 158 -12.00 10.57 -13.07
CA LEU A 158 -11.08 9.83 -13.92
C LEU A 158 -11.76 9.09 -15.07
N GLU A 159 -13.08 9.20 -15.19
CA GLU A 159 -13.81 8.78 -16.40
C GLU A 159 -13.53 9.70 -17.59
N SER A 160 -13.03 10.91 -17.34
CA SER A 160 -12.53 11.77 -18.40
C SER A 160 -11.22 11.21 -18.96
N GLU A 161 -11.27 10.65 -20.18
CA GLU A 161 -10.12 9.99 -20.83
C GLU A 161 -8.88 10.90 -20.92
N GLY A 162 -9.07 12.22 -21.00
CA GLY A 162 -7.99 13.20 -21.04
C GLY A 162 -7.25 13.39 -19.72
N LEU A 163 -7.92 13.20 -18.57
CA LEU A 163 -7.34 13.49 -17.27
C LEU A 163 -6.30 12.44 -16.86
N VAL A 164 -6.63 11.16 -17.01
CA VAL A 164 -5.70 10.05 -16.71
C VAL A 164 -4.47 10.12 -17.60
N LEU A 165 -4.65 10.45 -18.89
CA LEU A 165 -3.54 10.64 -19.82
C LEU A 165 -2.68 11.84 -19.40
N SER A 166 -3.30 12.96 -19.02
CA SER A 166 -2.58 14.14 -18.52
C SER A 166 -1.73 13.80 -17.29
N PHE A 167 -2.27 13.07 -16.32
CA PHE A 167 -1.52 12.65 -15.14
C PHE A 167 -0.30 11.80 -15.50
N ARG A 168 -0.46 10.85 -16.43
CA ARG A 168 0.66 10.05 -16.92
C ARG A 168 1.72 10.89 -17.64
N THR A 169 1.31 11.81 -18.51
CA THR A 169 2.26 12.68 -19.24
C THR A 169 3.02 13.63 -18.31
N ARG A 170 2.44 14.01 -17.17
CA ARG A 170 3.06 14.87 -16.16
C ARG A 170 3.77 14.07 -15.07
N PHE A 171 3.88 12.74 -15.20
CA PHE A 171 4.46 11.85 -14.17
C PHE A 171 3.84 12.04 -12.78
N ILE A 172 2.54 12.32 -12.73
CA ILE A 172 1.79 12.37 -11.47
C ILE A 172 1.55 10.93 -11.00
N THR A 173 1.93 10.62 -9.77
CA THR A 173 1.77 9.27 -9.17
C THR A 173 0.96 9.28 -7.89
N GLU A 174 0.84 10.44 -7.24
CA GLU A 174 0.13 10.64 -5.98
C GLU A 174 -1.03 11.63 -6.14
N LEU A 175 -2.23 11.20 -5.76
CA LEU A 175 -3.45 12.00 -5.82
C LEU A 175 -3.96 12.29 -4.41
N TYR A 176 -4.07 13.58 -4.11
CA TYR A 176 -4.72 14.09 -2.91
C TYR A 176 -6.16 14.47 -3.29
N ILE A 177 -7.15 13.92 -2.60
CA ILE A 177 -8.57 14.09 -2.97
C ILE A 177 -9.31 14.84 -1.86
N CYS A 178 -9.89 15.98 -2.24
CA CYS A 178 -10.89 16.74 -1.49
C CYS A 178 -12.21 16.70 -2.28
N GLY A 179 -13.35 16.80 -1.60
CA GLY A 179 -14.59 16.99 -2.34
C GLY A 179 -15.89 16.67 -1.64
N SER A 180 -16.97 16.85 -2.38
CA SER A 180 -18.34 16.62 -1.93
C SER A 180 -19.12 15.85 -2.99
N LEU A 181 -19.69 14.68 -2.75
CA LEU A 181 -19.84 13.98 -1.47
C LEU A 181 -18.77 12.90 -1.28
N SER A 182 -18.37 12.69 -0.02
CA SER A 182 -17.40 11.66 0.37
C SER A 182 -17.84 10.25 -0.06
N ASN A 183 -19.14 9.96 0.03
CA ASN A 183 -19.73 8.67 -0.30
C ASN A 183 -20.10 8.50 -1.78
N VAL A 184 -19.93 9.55 -2.59
CA VAL A 184 -20.33 9.56 -4.00
C VAL A 184 -19.11 9.85 -4.86
N SER A 185 -18.88 11.10 -5.25
CA SER A 185 -17.86 11.45 -6.23
C SER A 185 -16.43 11.29 -5.72
N VAL A 186 -16.20 11.49 -4.41
CA VAL A 186 -14.89 11.20 -3.80
C VAL A 186 -14.62 9.70 -3.83
N TYR A 187 -15.57 8.88 -3.37
CA TYR A 187 -15.44 7.42 -3.39
C TYR A 187 -15.23 6.87 -4.81
N ALA A 188 -16.04 7.32 -5.78
CA ALA A 188 -15.92 6.88 -7.17
C ALA A 188 -14.57 7.28 -7.78
N THR A 189 -14.09 8.49 -7.51
CA THR A 189 -12.79 8.97 -8.00
C THR A 189 -11.63 8.22 -7.34
N ALA A 190 -11.69 7.98 -6.03
CA ALA A 190 -10.68 7.19 -5.31
C ALA A 190 -10.61 5.75 -5.83
N LEU A 191 -11.77 5.13 -6.08
CA LEU A 191 -11.86 3.79 -6.66
C LEU A 191 -11.17 3.72 -8.03
N ASP A 192 -11.47 4.65 -8.93
CA ASP A 192 -10.86 4.68 -10.26
C ASP A 192 -9.38 5.11 -10.24
N ALA A 193 -8.97 5.92 -9.26
CA ALA A 193 -7.57 6.31 -9.07
C ALA A 193 -6.71 5.09 -8.73
N VAL A 194 -7.14 4.30 -7.74
CA VAL A 194 -6.46 3.05 -7.37
C VAL A 194 -6.48 2.05 -8.53
N ARG A 195 -7.59 1.94 -9.28
CA ARG A 195 -7.66 1.11 -10.49
C ARG A 195 -6.64 1.51 -11.56
N ASN A 196 -6.31 2.79 -11.65
CA ASN A 196 -5.33 3.31 -12.60
C ASN A 196 -3.89 3.33 -12.06
N GLY A 197 -3.66 2.85 -10.83
CA GLY A 197 -2.33 2.71 -10.22
C GLY A 197 -1.81 3.95 -9.53
N PHE A 198 -2.67 4.92 -9.18
CA PHE A 198 -2.28 6.08 -8.39
C PHE A 198 -2.30 5.76 -6.90
N SER A 199 -1.35 6.30 -6.15
CA SER A 199 -1.45 6.39 -4.68
C SER A 199 -2.51 7.43 -4.34
N VAL A 200 -3.43 7.10 -3.42
CA VAL A 200 -4.55 7.97 -3.07
C VAL A 200 -4.45 8.35 -1.60
N THR A 201 -4.42 9.65 -1.35
CA THR A 201 -4.53 10.25 -0.02
C THR A 201 -5.78 11.11 0.01
N VAL A 202 -6.63 10.92 1.00
CA VAL A 202 -7.86 11.68 1.17
C VAL A 202 -7.65 12.73 2.24
N VAL A 203 -8.01 13.99 1.94
CA VAL A 203 -7.88 15.09 2.90
C VAL A 203 -9.14 15.12 3.77
N GLU A 204 -9.06 14.50 4.95
CA GLU A 204 -10.21 14.05 5.75
C GLU A 204 -11.12 15.19 6.21
N ASP A 205 -10.54 16.33 6.57
CA ASP A 205 -11.24 17.56 6.98
C ASP A 205 -11.77 18.38 5.78
N CYS A 206 -11.47 17.96 4.55
CA CYS A 206 -11.96 18.58 3.30
C CYS A 206 -12.99 17.70 2.56
N LEU A 207 -13.73 16.86 3.29
CA LEU A 207 -14.78 15.98 2.74
C LEU A 207 -16.19 16.41 3.12
N GLY A 208 -16.99 16.74 2.11
CA GLY A 208 -18.41 17.05 2.27
C GLY A 208 -19.27 15.79 2.44
N TYR A 209 -20.18 15.80 3.42
CA TYR A 209 -21.17 14.72 3.57
C TYR A 209 -22.50 15.23 4.15
N ARG A 210 -23.59 14.53 3.85
CA ARG A 210 -24.93 14.84 4.40
C ARG A 210 -25.39 13.82 5.45
N ASP A 211 -25.01 12.55 5.26
CA ASP A 211 -25.22 11.48 6.24
C ASP A 211 -23.86 10.97 6.75
N PHE A 212 -23.63 11.14 8.05
CA PHE A 212 -22.39 10.73 8.70
C PHE A 212 -22.14 9.22 8.63
N GLN A 213 -23.17 8.38 8.61
CA GLN A 213 -23.02 6.93 8.49
C GLN A 213 -22.58 6.53 7.09
N ARG A 214 -23.10 7.19 6.04
CA ARG A 214 -22.63 6.98 4.66
C ARG A 214 -21.20 7.47 4.49
N HIS A 215 -20.86 8.60 5.09
CA HIS A 215 -19.49 9.11 5.15
C HIS A 215 -18.54 8.13 5.82
N GLN A 216 -18.88 7.65 7.02
CA GLN A 216 -18.05 6.70 7.77
C GLN A 216 -17.84 5.39 7.00
N GLU A 217 -18.89 4.86 6.36
CA GLU A 217 -18.78 3.65 5.54
C GLU A 217 -17.94 3.90 4.29
N ALA A 218 -18.07 5.06 3.64
CA ALA A 218 -17.23 5.42 2.50
C ALA A 218 -15.75 5.53 2.90
N MET A 219 -15.44 6.23 4.00
CA MET A 219 -14.07 6.32 4.54
C MET A 219 -13.51 4.94 4.88
N ARG A 220 -14.30 4.10 5.55
CA ARG A 220 -13.91 2.72 5.86
C ARG A 220 -13.64 1.92 4.60
N ARG A 221 -14.48 2.02 3.55
CA ARG A 221 -14.24 1.36 2.26
C ARG A 221 -12.99 1.91 1.57
N MET A 222 -12.74 3.22 1.58
CA MET A 222 -11.54 3.80 0.97
C MET A 222 -10.26 3.33 1.67
N ALA A 223 -10.23 3.27 3.00
CA ALA A 223 -9.10 2.73 3.75
C ALA A 223 -8.95 1.21 3.59
N ASP A 224 -9.99 0.43 3.93
CA ASP A 224 -9.91 -1.03 4.01
C ASP A 224 -9.86 -1.74 2.65
N ILE A 225 -10.49 -1.16 1.62
CA ILE A 225 -10.65 -1.78 0.29
C ILE A 225 -9.72 -1.15 -0.72
N LEU A 226 -9.57 0.17 -0.71
CA LEU A 226 -8.75 0.88 -1.69
C LEU A 226 -7.33 1.15 -1.20
N GLY A 227 -7.05 0.99 0.10
CA GLY A 227 -5.74 1.30 0.68
C GLY A 227 -5.43 2.79 0.68
N ALA A 228 -6.44 3.66 0.62
CA ALA A 228 -6.24 5.10 0.62
C ALA A 228 -5.77 5.59 2.00
N ALA A 229 -4.78 6.47 2.02
CA ALA A 229 -4.31 7.13 3.24
C ALA A 229 -5.22 8.31 3.61
N GLY A 230 -5.24 8.69 4.89
CA GLY A 230 -5.93 9.87 5.40
C GLY A 230 -4.92 10.91 5.88
N ILE A 231 -5.18 12.19 5.61
CA ILE A 231 -4.40 13.33 6.11
C ILE A 231 -5.33 14.50 6.39
N THR A 232 -5.00 15.36 7.34
CA THR A 232 -5.70 16.66 7.52
C THR A 232 -5.07 17.75 6.64
N ALA A 233 -5.81 18.80 6.32
CA ALA A 233 -5.28 19.92 5.55
C ALA A 233 -4.10 20.60 6.27
N GLN A 234 -4.11 20.63 7.60
CA GLN A 234 -3.03 21.18 8.40
C GLN A 234 -1.77 20.32 8.35
N GLU A 235 -1.89 19.00 8.44
CA GLU A 235 -0.75 18.07 8.31
C GLU A 235 -0.16 18.13 6.90
N LEU A 236 -1.01 18.19 5.87
CA LEU A 236 -0.58 18.35 4.49
C LEU A 236 0.16 19.68 4.30
N HIS A 237 -0.33 20.77 4.90
CA HIS A 237 0.37 22.06 4.84
C HIS A 237 1.78 21.98 5.43
N GLN A 238 1.92 21.35 6.60
CA GLN A 238 3.22 21.15 7.24
C GLN A 238 4.14 20.30 6.35
N GLU A 239 3.63 19.20 5.79
CA GLU A 239 4.42 18.35 4.89
C GLU A 239 4.97 19.14 3.70
N LEU A 240 4.14 20.01 3.10
CA LEU A 240 4.53 20.87 1.99
C LEU A 240 5.56 21.94 2.38
N GLU A 241 5.41 22.57 3.55
CA GLU A 241 6.36 23.55 4.07
C GLU A 241 7.72 22.93 4.41
N TRP A 242 7.72 21.71 4.96
CA TRP A 242 8.95 20.96 5.24
C TRP A 242 9.69 20.56 3.96
N GLN A 243 8.97 20.14 2.92
CA GLN A 243 9.54 19.83 1.61
C GLN A 243 10.22 21.06 0.99
N GLU A 244 9.56 22.21 1.04
CA GLU A 244 10.10 23.49 0.57
C GLU A 244 11.35 23.92 1.36
N THR A 245 11.33 23.73 2.68
CA THR A 245 12.48 24.04 3.55
C THR A 245 13.68 23.13 3.28
N ASP A 246 13.46 21.83 3.04
CA ASP A 246 14.55 20.89 2.69
C ASP A 246 15.14 21.18 1.31
N GLU A 247 14.31 21.56 0.33
CA GLU A 247 14.76 21.97 -1.00
C GLU A 247 15.64 23.24 -0.96
N ILE A 248 15.21 24.26 -0.21
CA ILE A 248 15.98 25.50 0.00
C ILE A 248 17.29 25.20 0.75
N ALA A 249 17.26 24.34 1.77
CA ALA A 249 18.44 23.93 2.51
C ALA A 249 19.45 23.15 1.64
N ARG A 250 18.97 22.33 0.70
CA ARG A 250 19.82 21.64 -0.29
C ARG A 250 20.41 22.60 -1.32
N GLN A 251 19.63 23.57 -1.81
CA GLN A 251 20.14 24.60 -2.73
C GLN A 251 21.23 25.47 -2.08
N ASN A 252 21.06 25.86 -0.81
CA ASN A 252 22.06 26.65 -0.08
C ASN A 252 23.35 25.87 0.25
N LYS A 253 23.30 24.52 0.31
CA LYS A 253 24.51 23.68 0.46
C LYS A 253 25.32 23.54 -0.84
N MET A 254 24.80 23.92 -2.01
CA MET A 254 25.51 23.85 -3.29
C MET A 254 26.31 25.11 -3.65
N GLN A 255 26.29 26.18 -2.85
CA GLN A 255 27.25 27.28 -3.01
C GLN A 255 28.54 27.00 -2.22
N PRO A 256 29.70 26.88 -2.88
CA PRO A 256 30.96 26.74 -2.16
C PRO A 256 31.26 28.03 -1.39
N PRO A 257 31.84 27.95 -0.18
CA PRO A 257 32.28 29.14 0.53
C PRO A 257 33.37 29.81 -0.31
N LYS A 258 33.12 31.03 -0.80
CA LYS A 258 34.17 31.88 -1.36
C LYS A 258 35.20 32.12 -0.26
N ARG A 259 36.36 31.47 -0.36
CA ARG A 259 37.51 31.74 0.52
C ARG A 259 37.90 33.22 0.38
N PRO A 260 38.24 33.89 1.49
CA PRO A 260 38.71 35.27 1.46
C PRO A 260 40.13 35.30 0.89
N THR A 261 40.32 35.92 -0.28
CA THR A 261 41.64 36.33 -0.76
C THR A 261 42.02 37.64 -0.10
N THR A 262 43.03 37.60 0.76
CA THR A 262 43.72 38.78 1.30
C THR A 262 44.59 39.43 0.23
N ALA A 263 44.28 40.68 -0.15
CA ALA A 263 45.20 41.81 -0.36
C ALA A 263 44.62 42.84 -1.35
N GLY A 264 44.57 44.11 -0.94
CA GLY A 264 44.44 45.26 -1.85
C GLY A 264 43.37 46.28 -1.44
N ALA A 265 43.81 47.45 -0.97
CA ALA A 265 43.00 48.64 -0.64
C ALA A 265 42.23 49.21 -1.86
N PRO A 266 41.20 50.05 -1.66
CA PRO A 266 40.35 50.56 -2.74
C PRO A 266 40.99 51.77 -3.44
N VAL A 267 40.87 51.84 -4.76
CA VAL A 267 41.09 53.07 -5.55
C VAL A 267 40.01 53.15 -6.63
N GLY A 268 39.29 54.28 -6.66
CA GLY A 268 38.55 54.88 -7.79
C GLY A 268 37.43 54.04 -8.41
N ILE A 269 36.14 54.38 -8.27
CA ILE A 269 35.43 55.47 -8.98
C ILE A 269 35.77 55.48 -10.47
N GLU A 270 34.94 54.80 -11.28
CA GLU A 270 34.20 55.34 -12.43
C GLU A 270 33.47 54.18 -13.14
N ASP A 271 32.31 54.49 -13.71
CA ASP A 271 31.40 53.61 -14.48
C ASP A 271 30.53 52.67 -13.61
N ILE A 272 29.27 52.94 -13.27
CA ILE A 272 28.18 53.47 -14.10
C ILE A 272 27.15 54.13 -13.17
N MET A 273 27.06 55.46 -13.24
CA MET A 273 25.82 56.21 -13.01
C MET A 273 25.09 56.26 -14.35
N ASP A 274 23.91 55.65 -14.41
CA ASP A 274 22.79 56.06 -15.27
C ASP A 274 21.62 55.12 -14.93
N SER A 275 20.45 55.55 -14.46
CA SER A 275 19.95 56.86 -14.07
C SER A 275 18.70 56.51 -13.24
N LEU A 276 18.74 56.77 -11.93
CA LEU A 276 17.55 56.76 -11.06
C LEU A 276 17.04 58.19 -11.02
N ASP A 277 15.86 58.43 -11.61
CA ASP A 277 15.13 59.68 -11.44
C ASP A 277 14.02 59.48 -10.39
N VAL A 278 14.22 60.13 -9.24
CA VAL A 278 13.13 60.59 -8.38
C VAL A 278 13.47 62.01 -7.94
N MET A 279 12.48 62.90 -8.02
CA MET A 279 12.16 64.07 -7.17
C MET A 279 11.40 65.12 -8.02
N PRO A 280 10.63 66.08 -7.47
CA PRO A 280 10.49 66.46 -6.05
C PRO A 280 9.02 66.67 -5.58
N VAL A 281 8.89 66.89 -4.27
CA VAL A 281 7.69 67.36 -3.55
C VAL A 281 7.81 68.87 -3.31
N ASP A 282 6.71 69.61 -3.42
CA ASP A 282 6.54 70.89 -2.72
C ASP A 282 5.07 71.23 -2.44
N SER A 283 4.86 71.88 -1.29
CA SER A 283 3.71 72.66 -0.77
C SER A 283 2.55 71.98 0.02
N ILE A 284 2.43 72.43 1.29
CA ILE A 284 1.38 72.22 2.32
C ILE A 284 0.45 73.46 2.35
N PRO A 285 -0.83 73.39 2.79
CA PRO A 285 -1.22 73.73 4.19
C PRO A 285 -2.29 72.76 4.77
N GLU A 286 -2.15 72.22 5.99
CA GLU A 286 -2.53 72.70 7.35
C GLU A 286 -4.01 72.49 7.79
N GLU A 287 -4.15 72.14 9.09
CA GLU A 287 -5.34 71.85 9.94
C GLU A 287 -5.85 70.39 9.97
N ALA A 288 -6.03 69.69 11.11
CA ALA A 288 -5.84 69.97 12.54
C ALA A 288 -6.02 68.64 13.35
N VAL A 289 -5.13 68.40 14.35
CA VAL A 289 -5.39 67.85 15.72
C VAL A 289 -5.84 66.36 15.80
N GLU A 290 -5.20 65.39 16.49
CA GLU A 290 -4.64 65.36 17.85
C GLU A 290 -3.78 64.06 18.05
N GLU A 291 -2.60 64.20 18.68
CA GLU A 291 -1.91 63.39 19.72
C GLU A 291 -2.21 61.87 19.91
N ALA A 292 -1.29 60.96 20.29
CA ALA A 292 0.13 60.96 20.63
C ALA A 292 0.65 59.49 20.75
N GLN A 293 1.97 59.31 20.53
CA GLN A 293 2.98 58.45 21.20
C GLN A 293 2.51 57.37 22.20
N GLU A 294 3.17 56.22 22.45
CA GLU A 294 4.41 55.56 22.05
C GLU A 294 4.38 54.17 22.73
N GLU A 295 5.15 53.22 22.17
CA GLU A 295 5.84 52.09 22.83
C GLU A 295 5.12 50.81 23.31
N GLU A 296 5.79 49.71 22.94
CA GLU A 296 5.57 48.30 23.24
C GLU A 296 5.88 47.96 24.71
N ASN A 297 5.06 47.09 25.34
CA ASN A 297 5.55 45.81 25.87
C ASN A 297 4.44 44.95 26.52
N CYS A 298 4.31 43.74 25.96
CA CYS A 298 4.10 42.43 26.59
C CYS A 298 3.24 42.29 27.87
N SER A 299 2.17 41.48 27.78
CA SER A 299 1.97 40.30 28.66
C SER A 299 0.75 39.48 28.19
N LEU A 300 1.04 38.36 27.51
CA LEU A 300 0.07 37.35 27.07
C LEU A 300 -0.59 36.56 28.24
N ALA A 301 -0.30 36.92 29.49
CA ALA A 301 -0.78 36.22 30.69
C ALA A 301 -2.12 36.76 31.24
N GLN A 302 -2.61 37.92 30.76
CA GLN A 302 -3.89 38.49 31.21
C GLN A 302 -5.11 38.15 30.32
N LEU A 303 -4.89 37.65 29.11
CA LEU A 303 -5.99 37.17 28.23
C LEU A 303 -6.42 35.72 28.54
N ALA A 304 -5.55 34.92 29.15
CA ALA A 304 -5.85 33.53 29.52
C ALA A 304 -6.73 33.40 30.79
N SER A 305 -6.82 34.45 31.63
CA SER A 305 -7.63 34.43 32.86
C SER A 305 -9.07 34.90 32.65
N GLN A 306 -9.37 35.62 31.55
CA GLN A 306 -10.74 36.04 31.22
C GLN A 306 -11.54 34.97 30.46
N ALA A 307 -10.88 34.07 29.71
CA ALA A 307 -11.55 32.96 29.02
C ALA A 307 -12.00 31.82 29.97
N ARG A 308 -11.45 31.75 31.19
CA ARG A 308 -11.81 30.72 32.20
C ARG A 308 -12.99 31.13 33.09
N ALA A 309 -13.35 32.40 33.11
CA ALA A 309 -14.47 32.94 33.91
C ALA A 309 -15.83 32.89 33.19
N GLN A 310 -15.88 32.67 31.86
CA GLN A 310 -17.14 32.62 31.10
C GLN A 310 -17.71 31.21 30.89
N ARG A 311 -17.01 30.14 31.31
CA ARG A 311 -17.51 28.75 31.19
C ARG A 311 -18.25 28.22 32.43
N ILE A 312 -18.41 29.02 33.49
CA ILE A 312 -19.10 28.61 34.74
C ILE A 312 -20.50 29.28 34.90
N ALA A 313 -20.95 30.06 33.92
CA ALA A 313 -22.25 30.73 33.95
C ALA A 313 -23.20 30.25 32.83
N ALA A 314 -23.50 28.94 32.76
CA ALA A 314 -24.63 28.43 31.98
C ALA A 314 -25.18 27.07 32.49
N ALA A 315 -24.93 26.72 33.75
CA ALA A 315 -25.57 25.58 34.42
C ALA A 315 -26.54 26.11 35.48
N GLY A 316 -27.78 26.40 35.07
CA GLY A 316 -28.81 26.81 36.01
C GLY A 316 -30.06 27.36 35.32
N ALA A 317 -31.02 26.48 35.02
CA ALA A 317 -32.46 26.68 35.25
C ALA A 317 -33.32 25.78 34.33
N ARG A 318 -33.92 24.71 34.89
CA ARG A 318 -35.39 24.49 35.03
C ARG A 318 -35.75 23.00 35.16
N VAL A 319 -36.59 22.73 36.15
CA VAL A 319 -37.28 21.47 36.50
C VAL A 319 -38.81 21.73 36.34
N PRO A 320 -39.75 20.80 36.64
CA PRO A 320 -40.41 19.84 35.75
C PRO A 320 -41.96 20.02 35.64
N VAL A 321 -42.65 19.30 34.74
CA VAL A 321 -44.05 18.85 34.98
C VAL A 321 -44.33 17.48 34.32
N ASP A 322 -45.16 16.72 35.04
CA ASP A 322 -45.48 15.29 35.09
C ASP A 322 -46.58 14.76 34.12
N ALA A 323 -46.74 13.42 34.21
CA ALA A 323 -47.91 12.56 33.87
C ALA A 323 -48.07 12.07 32.41
N LYS A 324 -48.36 10.80 32.10
CA LYS A 324 -48.89 9.66 32.89
C LYS A 324 -48.67 8.32 32.14
N LYS A 325 -48.39 7.26 32.90
CA LYS A 325 -48.36 5.83 32.51
C LYS A 325 -49.76 5.30 32.17
N GLN A 326 -49.84 4.37 31.20
CA GLN A 326 -50.76 3.23 31.29
C GLN A 326 -50.13 1.91 30.83
N VAL A 327 -50.45 0.88 31.59
CA VAL A 327 -50.02 -0.52 31.55
C VAL A 327 -51.19 -1.36 31.01
N ARG A 328 -50.94 -2.38 30.20
CA ARG A 328 -51.79 -3.60 30.04
C ARG A 328 -50.92 -4.69 29.38
N ALA A 329 -50.45 -5.70 30.11
CA ALA A 329 -51.12 -6.90 30.64
C ALA A 329 -51.23 -8.06 29.61
N ARG A 330 -50.54 -9.16 29.94
CA ARG A 330 -50.50 -10.50 29.30
C ARG A 330 -51.87 -11.18 29.20
N VAL A 331 -52.07 -11.98 28.14
CA VAL A 331 -52.93 -13.18 28.15
C VAL A 331 -52.20 -14.37 27.48
N ARG A 332 -52.47 -15.58 27.99
CA ARG A 332 -51.71 -16.84 27.92
C ARG A 332 -52.13 -17.77 26.76
N ARG A 333 -51.13 -18.47 26.18
CA ARG A 333 -50.95 -19.94 25.89
C ARG A 333 -52.15 -20.79 25.38
N PRO A 334 -51.92 -21.79 24.48
CA PRO A 334 -51.31 -23.03 24.95
C PRO A 334 -50.30 -23.74 24.01
N LYS A 335 -49.61 -24.67 24.65
CA LYS A 335 -48.52 -25.55 24.23
C LYS A 335 -49.11 -26.81 23.57
N ARG A 336 -48.61 -27.26 22.41
CA ARG A 336 -48.86 -28.62 21.93
C ARG A 336 -47.58 -29.28 21.41
N ARG A 337 -47.21 -30.33 22.16
CA ARG A 337 -46.23 -31.40 22.01
C ARG A 337 -45.68 -31.68 20.59
N GLU A 338 -44.36 -31.75 20.52
CA GLU A 338 -43.60 -32.55 19.56
C GLU A 338 -43.89 -34.05 19.72
N PRO A 339 -43.73 -34.82 18.63
CA PRO A 339 -43.24 -36.18 18.69
C PRO A 339 -41.93 -36.31 17.91
N THR A 340 -40.87 -36.71 18.60
CA THR A 340 -39.73 -37.42 18.01
C THR A 340 -40.17 -38.82 17.57
N PRO A 341 -39.59 -39.37 16.49
CA PRO A 341 -38.70 -40.50 16.74
C PRO A 341 -37.47 -40.61 15.82
N ASN A 342 -36.36 -40.97 16.47
CA ASN A 342 -35.34 -41.97 16.15
C ASN A 342 -34.60 -42.01 14.79
N ALA A 343 -33.28 -42.07 14.98
CA ALA A 343 -32.23 -42.61 14.10
C ALA A 343 -32.57 -43.99 13.52
N ASP A 344 -32.14 -44.26 12.29
CA ASP A 344 -30.92 -45.03 11.98
C ASP A 344 -30.79 -45.22 10.44
N SER A 345 -29.61 -45.68 10.02
CA SER A 345 -29.22 -46.19 8.69
C SER A 345 -28.74 -45.19 7.63
N GLY A 346 -27.49 -45.41 7.20
CA GLY A 346 -26.76 -44.57 6.26
C GLY A 346 -27.01 -44.90 4.79
N ASP A 347 -26.39 -44.10 3.92
CA ASP A 347 -26.12 -44.53 2.56
C ASP A 347 -24.93 -43.77 1.95
N ARG A 348 -24.33 -44.45 0.98
CA ARG A 348 -23.08 -44.20 0.26
C ARG A 348 -23.02 -42.83 -0.45
N PRO A 349 -21.82 -42.32 -0.80
CA PRO A 349 -21.69 -41.13 -1.61
C PRO A 349 -22.26 -41.38 -3.01
N ALA A 350 -23.22 -40.55 -3.39
CA ALA A 350 -23.81 -40.55 -4.72
C ALA A 350 -22.72 -40.24 -5.78
N LYS A 351 -22.48 -41.19 -6.67
CA LYS A 351 -21.89 -40.94 -7.99
C LYS A 351 -22.78 -39.92 -8.72
N GLY A 352 -22.28 -38.70 -8.87
CA GLY A 352 -22.82 -37.70 -9.80
C GLY A 352 -21.82 -37.45 -10.92
N THR A 353 -22.14 -37.96 -12.10
CA THR A 353 -21.49 -37.60 -13.38
C THR A 353 -22.06 -36.29 -13.91
N SER A 354 -21.25 -35.23 -13.97
CA SER A 354 -21.17 -34.33 -15.13
C SER A 354 -19.76 -33.72 -15.15
N SER A 355 -19.03 -33.95 -16.25
CA SER A 355 -17.81 -33.21 -16.52
C SER A 355 -18.20 -31.81 -16.98
N ASP A 356 -18.47 -30.91 -16.04
CA ASP A 356 -18.62 -29.51 -16.36
C ASP A 356 -17.24 -29.00 -16.80
N SER A 357 -17.12 -28.65 -18.07
CA SER A 357 -15.85 -28.20 -18.66
C SER A 357 -15.39 -26.91 -17.98
N LEU A 358 -14.24 -26.93 -17.29
CA LEU A 358 -13.69 -25.73 -16.66
C LEU A 358 -13.05 -24.83 -17.72
N GLY A 359 -13.32 -23.53 -17.63
CA GLY A 359 -12.87 -22.54 -18.60
C GLY A 359 -13.35 -22.85 -20.03
N GLU A 360 -12.41 -22.94 -20.96
CA GLU A 360 -12.64 -23.33 -22.37
C GLU A 360 -12.70 -24.86 -22.57
N GLY A 361 -12.74 -25.64 -21.48
CA GLY A 361 -12.75 -27.11 -21.49
C GLY A 361 -11.38 -27.78 -21.63
N ASP A 362 -10.30 -26.98 -21.67
CA ASP A 362 -8.93 -27.44 -21.59
C ASP A 362 -8.35 -27.38 -20.16
N SER A 363 -9.16 -26.98 -19.18
CA SER A 363 -8.79 -26.94 -17.77
C SER A 363 -9.53 -28.01 -16.95
N ARG A 364 -8.91 -28.50 -15.88
CA ARG A 364 -9.51 -29.52 -14.99
C ARG A 364 -8.92 -29.47 -13.58
N ILE A 365 -9.65 -30.01 -12.61
CA ILE A 365 -9.17 -30.24 -11.25
C ILE A 365 -9.10 -31.73 -10.94
N ILE A 366 -8.02 -32.15 -10.31
CA ILE A 366 -7.82 -33.51 -9.80
C ILE A 366 -7.79 -33.42 -8.27
N PRO A 367 -8.82 -33.91 -7.57
CA PRO A 367 -8.78 -34.01 -6.12
C PRO A 367 -7.84 -35.14 -5.68
N GLU A 368 -7.30 -35.03 -4.46
CA GLU A 368 -6.56 -36.10 -3.77
C GLU A 368 -5.39 -36.70 -4.56
N ILE A 369 -4.44 -35.85 -4.97
CA ILE A 369 -3.17 -36.33 -5.54
C ILE A 369 -2.31 -37.03 -4.48
N ASP A 370 -1.54 -38.03 -4.91
CA ASP A 370 -0.71 -38.91 -4.06
C ASP A 370 0.58 -38.21 -3.57
N LEU A 371 0.39 -37.17 -2.76
CA LEU A 371 1.46 -36.53 -2.00
C LEU A 371 1.45 -37.03 -0.55
N SER A 372 2.64 -37.05 0.04
CA SER A 372 2.83 -37.30 1.48
C SER A 372 1.84 -36.48 2.32
N ALA A 373 1.32 -37.09 3.39
CA ALA A 373 0.42 -36.43 4.33
C ALA A 373 1.08 -35.21 5.02
N GLU A 374 2.41 -35.23 5.13
CA GLU A 374 3.23 -34.16 5.75
C GLU A 374 3.73 -33.14 4.71
N ALA A 375 3.22 -33.17 3.47
CA ALA A 375 3.69 -32.28 2.41
C ALA A 375 3.50 -30.79 2.74
N PHE A 376 2.41 -30.42 3.44
CA PHE A 376 2.18 -29.04 3.83
C PHE A 376 3.27 -28.55 4.80
N GLU A 377 3.54 -29.32 5.85
CA GLU A 377 4.45 -29.03 6.94
C GLU A 377 5.90 -28.98 6.45
N ARG A 378 6.30 -29.96 5.63
CA ARG A 378 7.64 -29.99 5.03
C ARG A 378 7.87 -28.79 4.13
N ILE A 379 6.94 -28.47 3.22
CA ILE A 379 7.10 -27.31 2.33
C ILE A 379 7.07 -26.00 3.13
N ARG A 380 6.21 -25.90 4.16
CA ARG A 380 6.18 -24.75 5.07
C ARG A 380 7.52 -24.52 5.75
N ALA A 381 8.23 -25.58 6.12
CA ALA A 381 9.53 -25.50 6.80
C ALA A 381 10.72 -25.32 5.84
N GLU A 382 10.73 -26.02 4.70
CA GLU A 382 11.86 -26.03 3.76
C GLU A 382 11.95 -24.74 2.91
N VAL A 383 10.82 -24.09 2.64
CA VAL A 383 10.77 -22.92 1.75
C VAL A 383 11.20 -21.65 2.49
N SER A 384 12.16 -20.93 1.93
CA SER A 384 12.53 -19.57 2.39
C SER A 384 11.48 -18.54 1.96
N TRP A 385 10.47 -18.32 2.80
CA TRP A 385 9.37 -17.38 2.53
C TRP A 385 9.83 -15.92 2.49
N GLN A 386 9.38 -15.18 1.47
CA GLN A 386 9.73 -13.77 1.28
C GLN A 386 8.49 -12.90 1.11
N LYS A 387 8.61 -11.62 1.51
CA LYS A 387 7.64 -10.59 1.14
C LYS A 387 7.98 -10.06 -0.24
N MET A 388 7.00 -10.00 -1.13
CA MET A 388 7.13 -9.38 -2.45
C MET A 388 6.37 -8.06 -2.48
N TYR A 389 6.81 -7.14 -3.34
CA TYR A 389 6.22 -5.83 -3.51
C TYR A 389 5.89 -5.63 -4.99
N HIS A 390 4.78 -4.95 -5.25
CA HIS A 390 4.43 -4.37 -6.54
C HIS A 390 4.37 -2.84 -6.39
N LEU A 391 4.16 -2.13 -7.50
CA LEU A 391 3.95 -0.67 -7.54
C LEU A 391 2.85 -0.22 -6.56
N SER A 392 1.86 -1.10 -6.29
CA SER A 392 0.74 -0.86 -5.38
C SER A 392 1.02 -1.26 -3.92
N GLY A 393 2.26 -1.57 -3.56
CA GLY A 393 2.67 -1.96 -2.21
C GLY A 393 2.92 -3.45 -2.02
N GLN A 394 3.02 -3.87 -0.75
CA GLN A 394 3.34 -5.26 -0.38
C GLN A 394 2.23 -6.20 -0.82
N VAL A 395 2.56 -7.32 -1.47
CA VAL A 395 1.58 -8.37 -1.70
C VAL A 395 1.19 -9.01 -0.37
N PRO A 396 -0.09 -9.37 -0.16
CA PRO A 396 -0.55 -9.84 1.14
C PRO A 396 0.04 -11.22 1.50
N ARG A 397 0.25 -12.09 0.51
CA ARG A 397 0.81 -13.45 0.70
C ARG A 397 2.34 -13.47 0.75
N LEU A 398 2.93 -14.46 1.42
CA LEU A 398 4.36 -14.72 1.31
C LEU A 398 4.65 -15.54 0.05
N VAL A 399 5.82 -15.33 -0.56
CA VAL A 399 6.20 -15.97 -1.82
C VAL A 399 7.61 -16.54 -1.79
N ALA A 400 7.88 -17.51 -2.67
CA ALA A 400 9.22 -17.95 -3.02
C ALA A 400 9.23 -18.46 -4.47
N VAL A 401 10.39 -18.44 -5.11
CA VAL A 401 10.59 -18.98 -6.45
C VAL A 401 11.64 -20.07 -6.39
N GLN A 402 11.31 -21.25 -6.93
CA GLN A 402 12.26 -22.35 -7.06
C GLN A 402 12.27 -22.89 -8.49
N GLY A 403 13.39 -23.47 -8.91
CA GLY A 403 13.52 -24.04 -10.24
C GLY A 403 14.74 -24.93 -10.40
N HIS A 404 14.86 -25.49 -11.59
CA HIS A 404 16.00 -26.31 -11.98
C HIS A 404 17.18 -25.42 -12.39
N ILE A 405 18.25 -25.43 -11.61
CA ILE A 405 19.51 -24.73 -11.93
C ILE A 405 20.38 -25.68 -12.77
N GLN A 406 20.79 -25.24 -13.95
CA GLN A 406 21.64 -26.01 -14.85
C GLN A 406 23.10 -26.07 -14.35
N PRO A 407 23.90 -27.06 -14.79
CA PRO A 407 25.30 -27.20 -14.36
C PRO A 407 26.20 -25.99 -14.65
N ASP A 408 25.87 -25.19 -15.66
CA ASP A 408 26.55 -23.95 -16.05
C ASP A 408 26.08 -22.71 -15.27
N GLY A 409 25.17 -22.90 -14.29
CA GLY A 409 24.56 -21.85 -13.48
C GLY A 409 23.34 -21.18 -14.12
N SER A 410 22.91 -21.64 -15.29
CA SER A 410 21.76 -21.08 -16.00
C SER A 410 20.44 -21.46 -15.34
N ILE A 411 19.51 -20.52 -15.25
CA ILE A 411 18.23 -20.67 -14.55
C ILE A 411 17.05 -20.35 -15.47
N PRO A 412 15.89 -21.02 -15.32
CA PRO A 412 14.68 -20.63 -16.02
C PRO A 412 14.17 -19.30 -15.48
N ILE A 413 13.73 -18.41 -16.37
CA ILE A 413 13.20 -17.10 -16.00
C ILE A 413 11.74 -16.95 -16.44
N TYR A 414 10.86 -16.58 -15.50
CA TYR A 414 9.47 -16.24 -15.79
C TYR A 414 9.27 -14.74 -15.63
N ARG A 415 9.04 -14.02 -16.72
CA ARG A 415 8.82 -12.57 -16.70
C ARG A 415 7.34 -12.24 -16.70
N HIS A 416 6.99 -11.29 -15.84
CA HIS A 416 5.68 -10.68 -15.77
C HIS A 416 5.83 -9.21 -15.32
N PRO A 417 4.80 -8.36 -15.46
CA PRO A 417 4.82 -7.03 -14.88
C PRO A 417 4.98 -7.11 -13.35
N ALA A 418 6.15 -6.76 -12.85
CA ALA A 418 6.47 -6.62 -11.42
C ALA A 418 7.76 -5.82 -11.27
N ASP A 419 7.88 -5.10 -10.16
CA ASP A 419 9.08 -4.30 -9.87
C ASP A 419 10.18 -5.14 -9.25
N GLU A 420 9.80 -6.14 -8.46
CA GLU A 420 10.70 -7.08 -7.80
C GLU A 420 10.27 -8.52 -8.02
N SER A 421 11.25 -9.40 -8.22
CA SER A 421 11.06 -10.85 -8.21
C SER A 421 11.98 -11.50 -7.18
N PRO A 422 11.51 -12.46 -6.37
CA PRO A 422 12.38 -13.25 -5.51
C PRO A 422 13.46 -13.97 -6.33
N PRO A 423 14.68 -14.15 -5.79
CA PRO A 423 15.70 -14.95 -6.46
C PRO A 423 15.21 -16.39 -6.63
N LEU A 424 15.48 -16.97 -7.80
CA LEU A 424 15.20 -18.38 -8.04
C LEU A 424 16.19 -19.24 -7.23
N LYS A 425 15.66 -20.05 -6.32
CA LYS A 425 16.44 -21.06 -5.59
C LYS A 425 16.27 -22.45 -6.21
N GLN A 426 17.12 -23.40 -5.83
CA GLN A 426 16.93 -24.79 -6.22
C GLN A 426 15.66 -25.36 -5.57
N PHE A 427 15.02 -26.34 -6.23
CA PHE A 427 13.93 -27.09 -5.62
C PHE A 427 14.37 -27.75 -4.32
N THR A 428 13.58 -27.57 -3.25
CA THR A 428 13.77 -28.35 -2.02
C THR A 428 13.20 -29.76 -2.21
N PRO A 429 13.62 -30.76 -1.40
CA PRO A 429 13.16 -32.14 -1.56
C PRO A 429 11.62 -32.30 -1.60
N ALA A 430 10.86 -31.61 -0.74
CA ALA A 430 9.41 -31.72 -0.73
C ALA A 430 8.75 -31.06 -1.96
N VAL A 431 9.32 -29.97 -2.46
CA VAL A 431 8.83 -29.30 -3.67
C VAL A 431 9.15 -30.13 -4.92
N ASP A 432 10.33 -30.75 -4.96
CA ASP A 432 10.75 -31.62 -6.07
C ASP A 432 9.91 -32.91 -6.14
N GLU A 433 9.54 -33.49 -4.99
CA GLU A 433 8.58 -34.59 -4.91
C GLU A 433 7.23 -34.23 -5.56
N ALA A 434 6.71 -33.04 -5.24
CA ALA A 434 5.48 -32.54 -5.84
C ALA A 434 5.64 -32.30 -7.35
N ARG A 435 6.77 -31.75 -7.79
CA ARG A 435 7.09 -31.55 -9.20
C ARG A 435 7.05 -32.87 -9.97
N ILE A 436 7.76 -33.90 -9.49
CA ILE A 436 7.84 -35.22 -10.14
C ILE A 436 6.46 -35.87 -10.27
N LEU A 437 5.62 -35.77 -9.23
CA LEU A 437 4.26 -36.28 -9.27
C LEU A 437 3.43 -35.55 -10.33
N VAL A 438 3.50 -34.22 -10.36
CA VAL A 438 2.73 -33.40 -11.31
C VAL A 438 3.22 -33.66 -12.75
N GLU A 439 4.53 -33.75 -13.01
CA GLU A 439 5.07 -34.09 -14.33
C GLU A 439 4.53 -35.43 -14.84
N ARG A 440 4.44 -36.45 -13.97
CA ARG A 440 3.86 -37.75 -14.33
C ARG A 440 2.40 -37.64 -14.76
N ILE A 441 1.63 -36.75 -14.12
CA ILE A 441 0.21 -36.51 -14.44
C ILE A 441 0.08 -35.74 -15.76
N LEU A 442 0.96 -34.77 -16.02
CA LEU A 442 0.89 -33.90 -17.20
C LEU A 442 1.49 -34.51 -18.46
N GLY A 443 2.52 -35.35 -18.32
CA GLY A 443 3.27 -35.90 -19.44
C GLY A 443 4.27 -34.93 -20.08
N HIS A 444 4.57 -33.81 -19.43
CA HIS A 444 5.61 -32.86 -19.85
C HIS A 444 6.42 -32.38 -18.63
N PRO A 445 7.68 -31.94 -18.81
CA PRO A 445 8.50 -31.49 -17.71
C PRO A 445 8.03 -30.15 -17.13
N LEU A 446 8.48 -29.87 -15.91
CA LEU A 446 8.28 -28.65 -15.15
C LEU A 446 9.65 -28.26 -14.57
N ASN A 447 10.06 -27.01 -14.74
CA ASN A 447 11.39 -26.56 -14.31
C ASN A 447 11.36 -25.29 -13.46
N HIS A 448 10.17 -24.75 -13.19
CA HIS A 448 9.97 -23.53 -12.42
C HIS A 448 8.70 -23.64 -11.57
N VAL A 449 8.73 -23.10 -10.35
CA VAL A 449 7.56 -22.99 -9.47
C VAL A 449 7.53 -21.63 -8.76
N LEU A 450 6.35 -20.99 -8.79
CA LEU A 450 6.02 -19.90 -7.87
C LEU A 450 5.26 -20.49 -6.67
N ILE A 451 5.85 -20.37 -5.49
CA ILE A 451 5.32 -20.88 -4.21
C ILE A 451 4.68 -19.70 -3.48
N GLN A 452 3.45 -19.88 -2.99
CA GLN A 452 2.69 -18.83 -2.32
C GLN A 452 2.08 -19.37 -1.03
N LEU A 453 2.35 -18.72 0.10
CA LEU A 453 1.74 -19.00 1.40
C LEU A 453 0.70 -17.93 1.72
N TYR A 454 -0.56 -18.35 1.75
CA TYR A 454 -1.70 -17.60 2.26
C TYR A 454 -1.80 -17.91 3.74
N ARG A 455 -1.56 -16.91 4.58
CA ARG A 455 -1.47 -17.08 6.05
C ARG A 455 -2.84 -17.23 6.68
N ASP A 456 -3.87 -16.67 6.06
CA ASP A 456 -5.24 -16.72 6.54
C ASP A 456 -6.27 -16.58 5.40
N GLY A 457 -7.52 -16.30 5.76
CA GLY A 457 -8.60 -16.07 4.80
C GLY A 457 -8.57 -14.70 4.12
N GLN A 458 -7.72 -13.76 4.56
CA GLN A 458 -7.62 -12.41 4.01
C GLN A 458 -6.58 -12.30 2.89
N ASP A 459 -5.49 -13.08 2.97
CA ASP A 459 -4.50 -13.14 1.91
C ASP A 459 -5.16 -13.50 0.56
N SER A 460 -4.77 -12.79 -0.50
CA SER A 460 -5.44 -12.86 -1.81
C SER A 460 -4.48 -12.66 -2.99
N ILE A 461 -4.99 -12.97 -4.18
CA ILE A 461 -4.37 -12.65 -5.46
C ILE A 461 -5.47 -12.16 -6.41
N SER A 462 -5.30 -10.95 -6.95
CA SER A 462 -6.24 -10.33 -7.89
C SER A 462 -6.43 -11.18 -9.14
N GLU A 463 -7.55 -10.97 -9.82
CA GLU A 463 -7.84 -11.67 -11.09
C GLU A 463 -6.81 -11.29 -12.16
N HIS A 464 -6.13 -12.28 -12.74
CA HIS A 464 -5.08 -12.09 -13.74
C HIS A 464 -5.02 -13.28 -14.72
N SER A 465 -4.25 -13.13 -15.80
CA SER A 465 -3.79 -14.23 -16.65
C SER A 465 -2.27 -14.35 -16.50
N ASP A 466 -1.77 -15.57 -16.50
CA ASP A 466 -0.32 -15.82 -16.52
C ASP A 466 0.26 -15.43 -17.88
N LYS A 467 1.49 -14.92 -17.89
CA LYS A 467 2.17 -14.42 -19.10
C LYS A 467 2.81 -15.56 -19.87
N THR A 468 2.45 -15.74 -21.13
CA THR A 468 2.93 -16.87 -21.93
C THR A 468 4.25 -16.63 -22.64
N LEU A 469 4.91 -15.47 -22.43
CA LEU A 469 6.18 -15.14 -23.09
C LEU A 469 7.24 -16.24 -22.87
N ASP A 470 7.43 -16.63 -21.61
CA ASP A 470 8.50 -17.57 -21.22
C ASP A 470 8.00 -19.01 -21.00
N ILE A 471 6.68 -19.23 -20.98
CA ILE A 471 6.09 -20.55 -20.81
C ILE A 471 6.13 -21.30 -22.15
N VAL A 472 6.68 -22.51 -22.16
CA VAL A 472 6.74 -23.36 -23.36
C VAL A 472 5.35 -23.55 -23.94
N ARG A 473 5.16 -23.19 -25.22
CA ARG A 473 3.86 -23.28 -25.90
C ARG A 473 3.29 -24.71 -25.83
N GLY A 474 1.98 -24.83 -25.60
CA GLY A 474 1.30 -26.12 -25.45
C GLY A 474 1.52 -26.82 -24.10
N SER A 475 2.29 -26.24 -23.17
CA SER A 475 2.39 -26.76 -21.79
C SER A 475 1.30 -26.22 -20.88
N PHE A 476 0.98 -26.96 -19.82
CA PHE A 476 -0.01 -26.54 -18.82
C PHE A 476 0.62 -25.69 -17.70
N ILE A 477 -0.18 -24.78 -17.14
CA ILE A 477 0.11 -24.12 -15.86
C ILE A 477 -0.61 -24.90 -14.77
N CYS A 478 0.10 -25.29 -13.72
CA CYS A 478 -0.44 -26.23 -12.74
C CYS A 478 -0.34 -25.71 -11.32
N ASN A 479 -1.45 -25.71 -10.59
CA ASN A 479 -1.53 -25.26 -9.21
C ASN A 479 -1.80 -26.45 -8.27
N VAL A 480 -0.81 -26.83 -7.47
CA VAL A 480 -1.01 -27.74 -6.34
C VAL A 480 -1.47 -26.93 -5.13
N SER A 481 -2.55 -27.36 -4.49
CA SER A 481 -3.14 -26.74 -3.30
C SER A 481 -2.94 -27.63 -2.07
N LEU A 482 -2.25 -27.10 -1.06
CA LEU A 482 -2.03 -27.74 0.25
C LEU A 482 -2.55 -26.79 1.36
N GLY A 483 -2.89 -27.33 2.53
CA GLY A 483 -3.53 -26.55 3.60
C GLY A 483 -5.05 -26.36 3.45
N ALA A 484 -5.53 -25.26 4.02
CA ALA A 484 -6.91 -24.83 4.02
C ALA A 484 -7.51 -24.68 2.61
N GLN A 485 -8.74 -25.16 2.44
CA GLN A 485 -9.47 -25.00 1.19
C GLN A 485 -9.73 -23.51 0.91
N ARG A 486 -9.50 -23.11 -0.35
CA ARG A 486 -9.88 -21.81 -0.91
C ARG A 486 -10.62 -22.00 -2.23
N VAL A 487 -11.29 -20.95 -2.68
CA VAL A 487 -12.02 -20.97 -3.96
C VAL A 487 -11.28 -20.07 -4.95
N MET A 488 -10.80 -20.66 -6.04
CA MET A 488 -10.33 -19.92 -7.20
C MET A 488 -11.52 -19.45 -8.02
N THR A 489 -11.54 -18.18 -8.39
CA THR A 489 -12.54 -17.62 -9.31
C THR A 489 -11.93 -17.59 -10.71
N LEU A 490 -12.60 -18.20 -11.68
CA LEU A 490 -12.34 -17.98 -13.11
C LEU A 490 -13.40 -17.02 -13.66
N ARG A 491 -13.00 -16.03 -14.46
CA ARG A 491 -13.89 -15.06 -15.07
C ARG A 491 -13.48 -14.77 -16.52
N THR A 492 -14.41 -14.77 -17.46
CA THR A 492 -14.12 -14.38 -18.86
C THR A 492 -13.64 -12.94 -18.98
N LYS A 493 -12.72 -12.68 -19.92
CA LYS A 493 -12.27 -11.32 -20.29
C LYS A 493 -13.38 -10.55 -21.00
N THR A 494 -13.38 -9.21 -20.89
CA THR A 494 -14.44 -8.32 -21.38
C THR A 494 -14.75 -8.46 -22.87
N SER A 495 -13.75 -8.78 -23.69
CA SER A 495 -13.85 -8.93 -25.15
C SER A 495 -14.32 -10.32 -25.60
N ALA A 496 -14.59 -11.26 -24.67
CA ALA A 496 -15.00 -12.63 -25.03
C ALA A 496 -16.52 -12.76 -25.20
N SER A 497 -17.27 -11.75 -24.76
CA SER A 497 -18.70 -11.65 -24.98
C SER A 497 -18.99 -10.73 -26.16
N GLU A 498 -18.71 -11.18 -27.38
CA GLU A 498 -19.26 -10.52 -28.57
C GLU A 498 -20.72 -10.92 -28.77
N SER A 499 -21.55 -9.88 -28.79
CA SER A 499 -22.96 -9.75 -29.13
C SER A 499 -23.57 -10.81 -30.06
N HIS A 500 -24.52 -11.58 -29.51
CA HIS A 500 -25.76 -11.88 -30.24
C HIS A 500 -26.86 -10.96 -29.70
N GLU A 501 -27.56 -10.33 -30.63
CA GLU A 501 -28.66 -9.37 -30.50
C GLU A 501 -29.34 -9.25 -29.11
N GLY A 502 -29.27 -8.03 -28.55
CA GLY A 502 -30.31 -7.53 -27.64
C GLY A 502 -30.33 -8.03 -26.19
N THR A 503 -29.33 -8.79 -25.73
CA THR A 503 -29.30 -9.27 -24.33
C THR A 503 -27.99 -8.87 -23.64
N GLU A 504 -28.06 -8.18 -22.50
CA GLU A 504 -26.91 -7.84 -21.67
C GLU A 504 -26.08 -9.09 -21.33
N SER A 505 -24.89 -9.25 -21.93
CA SER A 505 -24.05 -10.42 -21.70
C SER A 505 -23.30 -10.27 -20.36
N SER A 506 -23.80 -10.89 -19.29
CA SER A 506 -23.02 -11.01 -18.06
C SER A 506 -21.76 -11.87 -18.30
N ARG A 507 -20.60 -11.44 -17.83
CA ARG A 507 -19.34 -12.22 -17.95
C ARG A 507 -19.51 -13.56 -17.24
N LEU A 508 -19.19 -14.65 -17.91
CA LEU A 508 -19.19 -15.99 -17.31
C LEU A 508 -18.19 -16.05 -16.17
N LYS A 509 -18.62 -16.65 -15.05
CA LYS A 509 -17.83 -16.83 -13.83
C LYS A 509 -17.96 -18.27 -13.35
N GLN A 510 -16.82 -18.88 -13.04
CA GLN A 510 -16.76 -20.21 -12.43
C GLN A 510 -16.02 -20.12 -11.09
N GLN A 511 -16.45 -20.93 -10.12
CA GLN A 511 -15.80 -21.05 -8.82
C GLN A 511 -15.26 -22.47 -8.69
N VAL A 512 -13.95 -22.58 -8.52
CA VAL A 512 -13.23 -23.86 -8.43
C VAL A 512 -12.70 -24.01 -7.00
N PRO A 513 -13.31 -24.88 -6.18
CA PRO A 513 -12.78 -25.22 -4.86
C PRO A 513 -11.41 -25.89 -5.00
N LEU A 514 -10.45 -25.50 -4.17
CA LEU A 514 -9.09 -26.02 -4.14
C LEU A 514 -8.85 -26.75 -2.81
N PRO A 515 -9.34 -27.99 -2.64
CA PRO A 515 -9.17 -28.75 -1.41
C PRO A 515 -7.69 -29.10 -1.16
N HIS A 516 -7.40 -29.54 0.05
CA HIS A 516 -6.09 -30.05 0.42
C HIS A 516 -5.66 -31.22 -0.49
N ARG A 517 -4.41 -31.20 -0.98
CA ARG A 517 -3.86 -32.16 -1.95
C ARG A 517 -4.68 -32.23 -3.24
N SER A 518 -5.04 -31.07 -3.79
CA SER A 518 -5.62 -30.99 -5.15
C SER A 518 -4.64 -30.40 -6.15
N LEU A 519 -4.82 -30.79 -7.41
CA LEU A 519 -4.10 -30.25 -8.55
C LEU A 519 -5.10 -29.61 -9.52
N PHE A 520 -5.01 -28.29 -9.68
CA PHE A 520 -5.70 -27.58 -10.74
C PHE A 520 -4.77 -27.43 -11.95
N ILE A 521 -5.24 -27.86 -13.12
CA ILE A 521 -4.51 -27.80 -14.40
C ILE A 521 -5.21 -26.75 -15.27
N LEU A 522 -4.50 -25.68 -15.58
CA LEU A 522 -4.96 -24.57 -16.40
C LEU A 522 -4.42 -24.74 -17.83
N GLY A 523 -5.33 -24.85 -18.79
CA GLY A 523 -5.00 -24.93 -20.21
C GLY A 523 -4.73 -23.56 -20.85
N GLU A 524 -4.02 -23.57 -21.98
CA GLU A 524 -3.60 -22.37 -22.72
C GLU A 524 -4.79 -21.50 -23.18
N LYS A 525 -5.87 -22.12 -23.67
CA LYS A 525 -7.06 -21.39 -24.13
C LYS A 525 -7.80 -20.76 -22.95
N THR A 526 -7.92 -21.49 -21.85
CA THR A 526 -8.49 -20.91 -20.62
C THR A 526 -7.64 -19.74 -20.12
N ASN A 527 -6.31 -19.87 -20.02
CA ASN A 527 -5.44 -18.76 -19.59
C ASN A 527 -5.55 -17.53 -20.51
N MET A 528 -5.75 -17.75 -21.82
CA MET A 528 -5.92 -16.68 -22.80
C MET A 528 -7.26 -15.95 -22.67
N ARG A 529 -8.37 -16.66 -22.46
CA ARG A 529 -9.74 -16.09 -22.49
C ARG A 529 -10.31 -15.77 -21.10
N TRP A 530 -9.74 -16.35 -20.05
CA TRP A 530 -10.21 -16.22 -18.68
C TRP A 530 -9.12 -15.62 -17.78
N LEU A 531 -9.58 -14.84 -16.81
CA LEU A 531 -8.82 -14.38 -15.66
C LEU A 531 -9.05 -15.35 -14.49
N HIS A 532 -8.04 -15.51 -13.65
CA HIS A 532 -8.12 -16.34 -12.45
C HIS A 532 -7.59 -15.60 -11.22
N GLY A 533 -8.16 -15.86 -10.04
CA GLY A 533 -7.73 -15.24 -8.79
C GLY A 533 -8.30 -15.91 -7.54
N ILE A 534 -7.77 -15.55 -6.38
CA ILE A 534 -8.26 -16.00 -5.06
C ILE A 534 -8.58 -14.75 -4.25
N ARG A 535 -9.85 -14.61 -3.85
CA ARG A 535 -10.36 -13.44 -3.14
C ARG A 535 -10.27 -13.63 -1.62
N PRO A 536 -10.23 -12.53 -0.84
CA PRO A 536 -10.40 -12.60 0.60
C PRO A 536 -11.75 -13.24 0.97
N ASP A 537 -11.72 -14.23 1.86
CA ASP A 537 -12.90 -14.87 2.41
C ASP A 537 -13.32 -14.20 3.72
N LYS A 538 -14.17 -13.18 3.58
CA LYS A 538 -14.72 -12.35 4.65
C LYS A 538 -15.87 -13.01 5.45
N ARG A 539 -16.24 -14.25 5.13
CA ARG A 539 -17.27 -14.99 5.89
C ARG A 539 -16.82 -15.20 7.34
N ALA A 540 -17.77 -15.17 8.27
CA ALA A 540 -17.49 -15.47 9.68
C ALA A 540 -16.92 -16.89 9.84
N ALA A 541 -15.99 -17.08 10.79
CA ALA A 541 -15.37 -18.39 11.02
C ALA A 541 -16.41 -19.50 11.32
N SER A 542 -17.52 -19.16 11.97
CA SER A 542 -18.58 -20.12 12.33
C SER A 542 -19.30 -20.77 11.15
N ILE A 543 -19.24 -20.17 9.95
CA ILE A 543 -19.93 -20.67 8.75
C ILE A 543 -18.97 -21.30 7.72
N LYS A 544 -17.68 -21.34 8.02
CA LYS A 544 -16.69 -22.02 7.16
C LYS A 544 -16.62 -23.51 7.53
N SER A 545 -16.45 -24.34 6.52
CA SER A 545 -16.30 -25.78 6.68
C SER A 545 -14.99 -26.16 7.38
N PRO A 546 -14.88 -27.39 7.95
CA PRO A 546 -13.64 -27.86 8.54
C PRO A 546 -12.45 -27.84 7.56
N ALA A 547 -12.68 -28.11 6.27
CA ALA A 547 -11.65 -28.06 5.24
C ALA A 547 -11.11 -26.63 5.00
N GLU A 548 -11.95 -25.60 5.15
CA GLU A 548 -11.56 -24.19 5.01
C GLU A 548 -10.81 -23.64 6.22
N HIS A 549 -10.89 -24.34 7.37
CA HIS A 549 -10.17 -24.04 8.62
C HIS A 549 -8.95 -24.93 8.86
N ALA A 550 -8.74 -25.95 8.04
CA ALA A 550 -7.63 -26.87 8.19
C ALA A 550 -6.29 -26.11 8.23
N PHE A 551 -5.30 -26.66 8.94
CA PHE A 551 -3.95 -26.07 9.05
C PHE A 551 -3.96 -24.62 9.56
N GLY A 552 -4.83 -24.30 10.53
CA GLY A 552 -4.93 -22.95 11.09
C GLY A 552 -5.47 -21.90 10.10
N GLY A 553 -6.07 -22.33 8.98
CA GLY A 553 -6.49 -21.45 7.90
C GLY A 553 -5.38 -21.13 6.90
N GLU A 554 -4.15 -21.61 7.09
CA GLU A 554 -3.05 -21.41 6.15
C GLU A 554 -3.21 -22.28 4.90
N ARG A 555 -2.77 -21.78 3.74
CA ARG A 555 -2.77 -22.51 2.46
C ARG A 555 -1.46 -22.26 1.71
N ILE A 556 -0.87 -23.33 1.20
CA ILE A 556 0.28 -23.27 0.28
C ILE A 556 -0.18 -23.57 -1.14
N SER A 557 0.29 -22.76 -2.08
CA SER A 557 0.04 -22.89 -3.51
C SER A 557 1.34 -23.07 -4.26
N LEU A 558 1.51 -24.18 -4.98
CA LEU A 558 2.65 -24.41 -5.87
C LEU A 558 2.19 -24.23 -7.31
N THR A 559 2.61 -23.15 -7.96
CA THR A 559 2.27 -22.87 -9.37
C THR A 559 3.44 -23.26 -10.26
N PHE A 560 3.40 -24.48 -10.77
CA PHE A 560 4.40 -25.05 -11.66
C PHE A 560 4.21 -24.60 -13.11
N ARG A 561 5.33 -24.35 -13.78
CA ARG A 561 5.39 -23.98 -15.20
C ARG A 561 6.55 -24.71 -15.88
N HIS A 562 6.40 -24.94 -17.18
CA HIS A 562 7.50 -25.32 -18.04
C HIS A 562 8.02 -24.06 -18.75
N ILE A 563 9.20 -23.60 -18.36
CA ILE A 563 9.79 -22.36 -18.85
C ILE A 563 10.83 -22.67 -19.92
N GLY A 564 10.70 -22.00 -21.07
CA GLY A 564 11.57 -22.14 -22.24
C GLY A 564 12.59 -21.02 -22.42
N THR A 565 12.62 -20.04 -21.51
CA THR A 565 13.59 -18.93 -21.50
C THR A 565 14.54 -19.09 -20.33
N TYR A 566 15.82 -18.86 -20.57
CA TYR A 566 16.89 -19.05 -19.60
C TYR A 566 17.73 -17.79 -19.46
N LEU A 567 18.16 -17.54 -18.23
CA LEU A 567 19.07 -16.48 -17.83
C LEU A 567 20.29 -17.14 -17.19
N ASN A 568 21.50 -16.71 -17.57
CA ASN A 568 22.71 -17.03 -16.83
C ASN A 568 23.12 -15.80 -16.00
N PRO A 569 22.99 -15.84 -14.67
CA PRO A 569 23.34 -14.70 -13.81
C PRO A 569 24.85 -14.39 -13.81
N ASN A 570 25.70 -15.39 -14.03
CA ASN A 570 27.16 -15.23 -13.97
C ASN A 570 27.70 -14.49 -15.20
N THR A 571 27.15 -14.81 -16.38
CA THR A 571 27.54 -14.15 -17.64
C THR A 571 26.61 -13.00 -18.00
N ASN A 572 25.52 -12.81 -17.24
CA ASN A 572 24.45 -11.85 -17.51
C ASN A 572 23.91 -11.95 -18.95
N THR A 573 23.61 -13.18 -19.38
CA THR A 573 23.10 -13.48 -20.73
C THR A 573 21.73 -14.19 -20.69
N ILE A 574 20.92 -13.98 -21.73
CA ILE A 574 19.57 -14.53 -21.87
C ILE A 574 19.37 -15.18 -23.25
N TRP A 575 18.63 -16.29 -23.29
CA TRP A 575 18.24 -17.00 -24.50
C TRP A 575 16.97 -17.84 -24.28
N GLY A 576 16.44 -18.42 -25.34
CA GLY A 576 15.28 -19.32 -25.33
C GLY A 576 14.03 -18.67 -25.91
N GLN A 577 12.86 -19.27 -25.67
CA GLN A 577 11.61 -18.96 -26.37
C GLN A 577 11.27 -17.46 -26.33
N GLY A 578 11.30 -16.87 -25.14
CA GLY A 578 10.94 -15.47 -24.92
C GLY A 578 12.09 -14.48 -25.15
N ALA A 579 13.31 -14.95 -25.38
CA ALA A 579 14.47 -14.09 -25.64
C ALA A 579 14.64 -13.83 -27.15
N VAL A 580 15.43 -12.83 -27.54
CA VAL A 580 15.69 -12.58 -28.96
C VAL A 580 16.51 -13.74 -29.55
N SER A 581 17.52 -14.21 -28.82
CA SER A 581 18.22 -15.44 -29.19
C SER A 581 17.49 -16.66 -28.67
N LYS A 582 17.26 -17.66 -29.53
CA LYS A 582 16.56 -18.90 -29.15
C LYS A 582 17.49 -20.02 -28.70
N SER A 583 18.82 -19.86 -28.85
CA SER A 583 19.84 -20.87 -28.53
C SER A 583 20.87 -20.33 -27.53
N SER A 584 21.39 -21.22 -26.69
CA SER A 584 22.45 -20.91 -25.72
C SER A 584 23.74 -20.47 -26.39
N ASP A 585 24.09 -21.06 -27.54
CA ASP A 585 25.35 -20.77 -28.25
C ASP A 585 25.41 -19.33 -28.80
N THR A 586 24.23 -18.72 -28.98
CA THR A 586 24.08 -17.34 -29.45
C THR A 586 23.42 -16.47 -28.39
N ALA A 587 23.56 -16.81 -27.10
CA ALA A 587 22.97 -16.06 -26.00
C ALA A 587 23.39 -14.57 -26.04
N ARG A 588 22.46 -13.69 -25.70
CA ARG A 588 22.64 -12.23 -25.78
C ARG A 588 22.76 -11.63 -24.38
N PRO A 589 23.45 -10.49 -24.20
CA PRO A 589 23.47 -9.79 -22.92
C PRO A 589 22.06 -9.38 -22.48
N VAL A 590 21.79 -9.47 -21.18
CA VAL A 590 20.53 -8.99 -20.60
C VAL A 590 20.49 -7.47 -20.63
N ILE A 591 19.34 -6.91 -21.00
CA ILE A 591 19.08 -5.47 -20.97
C ILE A 591 18.39 -5.12 -19.65
N HIS A 592 18.99 -4.20 -18.90
CA HIS A 592 18.46 -3.69 -17.64
C HIS A 592 18.14 -2.20 -17.77
N GLY A 593 16.92 -1.80 -17.40
CA GLY A 593 16.55 -0.39 -17.26
C GLY A 593 16.50 0.43 -18.54
N GLU A 594 16.55 -0.18 -19.74
CA GLU A 594 16.36 0.55 -20.99
C GLU A 594 14.88 0.89 -21.18
N PRO A 595 14.48 2.18 -21.24
CA PRO A 595 13.08 2.57 -21.24
C PRO A 595 12.28 2.03 -22.43
N ALA A 596 12.87 2.06 -23.64
CA ALA A 596 12.19 1.67 -24.88
C ALA A 596 11.89 0.16 -24.92
N GLU A 597 12.87 -0.69 -24.59
CA GLU A 597 12.65 -2.15 -24.55
C GLU A 597 11.72 -2.55 -23.40
N THR A 598 11.83 -1.88 -22.25
CA THR A 598 10.92 -2.10 -21.11
C THR A 598 9.48 -1.73 -21.47
N GLU A 599 9.27 -0.59 -22.12
CA GLU A 599 7.97 -0.16 -22.62
C GLU A 599 7.42 -1.15 -23.65
N ARG A 600 8.26 -1.66 -24.57
CA ARG A 600 7.88 -2.67 -25.56
C ARG A 600 7.37 -3.95 -24.88
N LEU A 601 8.06 -4.42 -23.86
CA LEU A 601 7.68 -5.61 -23.09
C LEU A 601 6.37 -5.39 -22.32
N ILE A 602 6.24 -4.26 -21.61
CA ILE A 602 5.02 -3.92 -20.85
C ILE A 602 3.82 -3.79 -21.79
N ARG A 603 4.00 -3.15 -22.95
CA ARG A 603 2.96 -3.02 -23.97
C ARG A 603 2.51 -4.39 -24.47
N ALA A 604 3.43 -5.31 -24.73
CA ALA A 604 3.11 -6.67 -25.16
C ALA A 604 2.32 -7.43 -24.06
N PHE A 605 2.74 -7.34 -22.79
CA PHE A 605 1.96 -7.87 -21.66
C PHE A 605 0.56 -7.26 -21.55
N GLY A 606 0.43 -5.96 -21.82
CA GLY A 606 -0.85 -5.25 -21.82
C GLY A 606 -1.79 -5.69 -22.95
N GLN A 607 -1.25 -6.10 -24.10
CA GLN A 607 -2.05 -6.67 -25.19
C GLN A 607 -2.59 -8.05 -24.82
N GLU A 608 -1.75 -8.95 -24.28
CA GLU A 608 -2.16 -10.28 -23.84
C GLU A 608 -3.29 -10.24 -22.78
N ASN A 609 -3.30 -9.23 -21.91
CA ASN A 609 -4.36 -9.07 -20.91
C ASN A 609 -5.70 -8.65 -21.50
N ARG A 610 -5.72 -7.89 -22.60
CA ARG A 610 -6.94 -7.36 -23.22
C ARG A 610 -7.50 -8.26 -24.32
N ALA A 611 -6.63 -8.94 -25.05
CA ALA A 611 -7.01 -9.80 -26.15
C ALA A 611 -7.60 -11.13 -25.65
N THR A 612 -8.66 -11.58 -26.32
CA THR A 612 -9.26 -12.92 -26.16
C THR A 612 -8.72 -13.92 -27.16
N GLU A 613 -8.11 -13.42 -28.24
CA GLU A 613 -7.28 -14.16 -29.18
C GLU A 613 -5.96 -13.42 -29.30
N PHE A 614 -4.95 -13.89 -28.57
CA PHE A 614 -3.64 -13.24 -28.52
C PHE A 614 -2.70 -13.88 -29.55
N ASP A 615 -2.21 -13.06 -30.49
CA ASP A 615 -1.21 -13.47 -31.47
C ASP A 615 0.19 -13.49 -30.85
N TRP A 616 0.57 -14.65 -30.31
CA TRP A 616 1.86 -14.84 -29.66
C TRP A 616 3.03 -14.52 -30.60
N ASP A 617 2.97 -14.95 -31.86
CA ASP A 617 4.09 -14.80 -32.80
C ASP A 617 4.29 -13.33 -33.20
N ALA A 618 3.21 -12.55 -33.36
CA ALA A 618 3.30 -11.12 -33.65
C ALA A 618 3.85 -10.29 -32.48
N PHE A 619 3.47 -10.59 -31.23
CA PHE A 619 3.83 -9.77 -30.06
C PHE A 619 5.07 -10.28 -29.33
N TYR A 620 5.28 -11.60 -29.27
CA TYR A 620 6.39 -12.24 -28.54
C TYR A 620 7.40 -12.95 -29.43
N GLY A 621 7.07 -13.28 -30.69
CA GLY A 621 7.96 -14.06 -31.57
C GLY A 621 9.36 -13.47 -31.74
N ALA A 622 9.46 -12.15 -31.87
CA ALA A 622 10.74 -11.44 -31.96
C ALA A 622 11.62 -11.57 -30.69
N GLY A 623 11.02 -11.89 -29.54
CA GLY A 623 11.69 -12.02 -28.25
C GLY A 623 12.06 -10.69 -27.60
N PHE A 624 12.51 -10.79 -26.34
CA PHE A 624 12.91 -9.68 -25.50
C PHE A 624 14.16 -10.06 -24.71
N ASP A 625 15.21 -9.24 -24.76
CA ASP A 625 16.40 -9.43 -23.93
C ASP A 625 16.31 -8.61 -22.61
N VAL A 626 15.25 -7.82 -22.46
CA VAL A 626 14.98 -7.01 -21.27
C VAL A 626 14.37 -7.84 -20.12
N VAL A 627 14.81 -7.53 -18.91
CA VAL A 627 14.21 -7.98 -17.65
C VAL A 627 13.65 -6.75 -16.94
N ASN A 628 12.34 -6.76 -16.69
CA ASN A 628 11.59 -5.60 -16.19
C ASN A 628 11.40 -5.60 -14.67
N PHE A 629 12.22 -6.34 -13.93
CA PHE A 629 12.20 -6.43 -12.47
C PHE A 629 13.62 -6.38 -11.91
N VAL A 630 13.77 -5.90 -10.68
CA VAL A 630 15.02 -6.00 -9.92
C VAL A 630 15.04 -7.35 -9.20
N THR A 631 16.02 -8.20 -9.55
CA THR A 631 16.33 -9.40 -8.75
C THR A 631 17.09 -8.95 -7.51
N THR A 632 16.43 -8.86 -6.36
CA THR A 632 17.11 -8.55 -5.10
C THR A 632 17.84 -9.79 -4.59
N SER A 633 19.17 -9.82 -4.70
CA SER A 633 19.99 -10.71 -3.87
C SER A 633 19.95 -10.20 -2.43
N PRO A 634 19.54 -11.02 -1.44
CA PRO A 634 19.55 -10.59 -0.06
C PRO A 634 21.00 -10.38 0.41
N ALA A 635 21.23 -9.36 1.22
CA ALA A 635 22.49 -9.22 1.93
C ALA A 635 22.71 -10.41 2.87
N LEU A 636 23.95 -10.71 3.27
CA LEU A 636 24.22 -11.77 4.24
C LEU A 636 24.49 -11.16 5.61
N LEU A 637 23.93 -11.74 6.66
CA LEU A 637 24.21 -11.39 8.05
C LEU A 637 24.72 -12.62 8.79
N LYS A 638 25.95 -12.58 9.28
CA LYS A 638 26.47 -13.58 10.21
C LYS A 638 26.38 -13.01 11.63
N LEU A 639 25.63 -13.70 12.47
CA LEU A 639 25.45 -13.34 13.87
C LEU A 639 26.71 -13.64 14.68
N SER A 640 26.91 -12.86 15.74
CA SER A 640 28.05 -12.96 16.65
C SER A 640 27.80 -13.85 17.85
N GLY A 641 26.53 -14.06 18.23
CA GLY A 641 26.16 -14.68 19.51
C GLY A 641 26.10 -13.68 20.67
N ASP A 642 26.44 -12.40 20.45
CA ASP A 642 26.15 -11.32 21.39
C ASP A 642 24.74 -10.79 21.11
N LEU A 643 23.79 -11.13 21.99
CA LEU A 643 22.37 -10.78 21.82
C LEU A 643 22.14 -9.28 21.63
N VAL A 644 22.95 -8.42 22.25
CA VAL A 644 22.80 -6.97 22.10
C VAL A 644 23.31 -6.56 20.73
N ALA A 645 24.53 -6.96 20.36
CA ALA A 645 25.14 -6.58 19.08
C ALA A 645 24.34 -7.11 17.88
N ASP A 646 23.86 -8.35 17.97
CA ASP A 646 23.07 -8.99 16.93
C ASP A 646 21.70 -8.31 16.76
N LEU A 647 21.01 -8.03 17.87
CA LEU A 647 19.71 -7.36 17.83
C LEU A 647 19.82 -5.92 17.31
N ARG A 648 20.88 -5.18 17.67
CA ARG A 648 21.14 -3.83 17.12
C ARG A 648 21.19 -3.84 15.60
N VAL A 649 21.93 -4.77 15.02
CA VAL A 649 22.08 -4.90 13.56
C VAL A 649 20.76 -5.33 12.92
N GLN A 650 20.06 -6.31 13.49
CA GLN A 650 18.78 -6.77 12.96
C GLN A 650 17.72 -5.65 12.97
N LEU A 651 17.65 -4.86 14.05
CA LEU A 651 16.76 -3.70 14.11
C LEU A 651 17.13 -2.65 13.06
N GLY A 652 18.41 -2.31 12.93
CA GLY A 652 18.88 -1.35 11.94
C GLY A 652 18.58 -1.79 10.51
N LEU A 653 18.81 -3.06 10.17
CA LEU A 653 18.50 -3.62 8.85
C LEU A 653 16.99 -3.67 8.59
N GLY A 654 16.21 -4.09 9.59
CA GLY A 654 14.75 -4.18 9.50
C GLY A 654 14.06 -2.83 9.30
N GLU A 655 14.47 -1.80 10.04
CA GLU A 655 13.92 -0.44 9.93
C GLU A 655 14.37 0.27 8.64
N ASN A 656 15.54 -0.06 8.08
CA ASN A 656 15.93 0.36 6.73
C ASN A 656 15.23 -0.45 5.60
N GLY A 657 14.39 -1.43 5.95
CA GLY A 657 13.72 -2.29 4.97
C GLY A 657 14.68 -3.17 4.15
N LEU A 658 15.91 -3.39 4.64
CA LEU A 658 16.92 -4.17 3.94
C LEU A 658 16.67 -5.66 4.13
N ARG A 659 16.69 -6.39 3.01
CA ARG A 659 16.60 -7.86 3.02
C ARG A 659 17.97 -8.43 3.36
N TYR A 660 18.01 -9.35 4.32
CA TYR A 660 19.19 -10.12 4.64
C TYR A 660 18.85 -11.58 4.95
N GLU A 661 19.80 -12.48 4.69
CA GLU A 661 19.76 -13.88 5.12
C GLU A 661 20.76 -14.09 6.26
N ILE A 662 20.32 -14.79 7.31
CA ILE A 662 21.19 -15.16 8.42
C ILE A 662 21.99 -16.39 8.00
N VAL A 663 23.32 -16.28 8.01
CA VAL A 663 24.22 -17.40 7.68
C VAL A 663 24.75 -18.00 8.98
N GLU A 664 24.49 -19.28 9.19
CA GLU A 664 25.09 -20.05 10.28
C GLU A 664 26.58 -20.27 10.00
N GLY A 665 27.44 -19.80 10.90
CA GLY A 665 28.87 -20.04 10.81
C GLY A 665 29.21 -21.48 11.22
N SER A 666 30.02 -22.17 10.42
CA SER A 666 30.86 -23.26 10.89
C SER A 666 31.70 -22.79 12.09
N GLU A 667 31.80 -23.63 13.12
CA GLU A 667 32.32 -23.36 14.46
C GLU A 667 33.51 -22.38 14.57
N PRO A 668 33.62 -21.62 15.67
CA PRO A 668 34.76 -20.74 15.90
C PRO A 668 36.03 -21.59 16.10
N HIS A 669 36.94 -21.54 15.13
CA HIS A 669 38.34 -21.83 15.42
C HIS A 669 38.83 -20.79 16.44
N ALA A 670 38.89 -21.21 17.71
CA ALA A 670 39.61 -20.50 18.74
C ALA A 670 41.10 -20.46 18.37
N GLN A 671 41.54 -19.37 17.75
CA GLN A 671 42.93 -18.97 17.71
C GLN A 671 43.10 -17.68 18.51
N ASP A 672 43.78 -17.83 19.63
CA ASP A 672 44.63 -16.82 20.29
C ASP A 672 44.05 -15.40 20.46
N GLY A 673 43.34 -15.20 21.57
CA GLY A 673 43.46 -13.97 22.38
C GLY A 673 43.06 -12.63 21.74
N LYS A 674 42.03 -12.58 20.88
CA LYS A 674 41.47 -11.33 20.30
C LYS A 674 39.93 -11.32 20.26
N PRO A 675 39.28 -10.14 20.08
CA PRO A 675 38.12 -9.69 20.84
C PRO A 675 36.81 -10.44 20.51
N SER A 676 35.80 -10.22 21.36
CA SER A 676 34.43 -10.75 21.29
C SER A 676 33.90 -10.87 19.85
N PRO A 677 33.13 -11.95 19.55
CA PRO A 677 32.58 -12.15 18.22
C PRO A 677 31.74 -10.93 17.83
N ARG A 678 31.86 -10.48 16.57
CA ARG A 678 31.18 -9.30 16.04
C ARG A 678 30.28 -9.70 14.88
N PRO A 679 29.08 -9.09 14.74
CA PRO A 679 28.23 -9.39 13.60
C PRO A 679 28.93 -8.96 12.32
N LEU A 680 28.75 -9.73 11.25
CA LEU A 680 29.31 -9.45 9.94
C LEU A 680 28.17 -9.31 8.93
N TYR A 681 28.03 -8.13 8.34
CA TYR A 681 27.08 -7.84 7.29
C TYR A 681 27.79 -7.78 5.94
N THR A 682 27.31 -8.51 4.95
CA THR A 682 27.80 -8.44 3.57
C THR A 682 26.68 -7.90 2.69
N ASP A 683 26.87 -6.73 2.09
CA ASP A 683 25.89 -6.12 1.20
C ASP A 683 25.72 -6.92 -0.13
N SER A 684 24.76 -6.50 -0.95
CA SER A 684 24.48 -7.12 -2.25
C SER A 684 25.64 -6.98 -3.26
N ASP A 685 26.56 -6.05 -3.03
CA ASP A 685 27.74 -5.78 -3.87
C ASP A 685 28.97 -6.58 -3.38
N GLY A 686 28.82 -7.40 -2.34
CA GLY A 686 29.86 -8.24 -1.77
C GLY A 686 30.79 -7.52 -0.80
N ARG A 687 30.48 -6.29 -0.36
CA ARG A 687 31.26 -5.58 0.66
C ARG A 687 30.85 -6.07 2.04
N SER A 688 31.84 -6.47 2.83
CA SER A 688 31.64 -6.99 4.18
C SER A 688 32.04 -5.96 5.25
N ILE A 689 31.17 -5.74 6.22
CA ILE A 689 31.32 -4.78 7.33
C ILE A 689 31.14 -5.54 8.64
N ALA A 690 32.11 -5.42 9.54
CA ALA A 690 32.12 -6.13 10.82
C ALA A 690 31.92 -5.17 12.00
N GLY A 691 31.06 -5.55 12.93
CA GLY A 691 30.72 -4.77 14.13
C GLY A 691 29.39 -4.06 14.01
N ASP A 692 28.58 -4.15 15.05
CA ASP A 692 27.22 -3.60 15.12
C ASP A 692 27.19 -2.09 14.88
N VAL A 693 28.03 -1.32 15.58
CA VAL A 693 28.11 0.14 15.41
C VAL A 693 28.55 0.51 13.99
N ALA A 694 29.56 -0.17 13.45
CA ALA A 694 30.07 0.09 12.10
C ALA A 694 29.00 -0.22 11.03
N ILE A 695 28.23 -1.29 11.23
CA ILE A 695 27.10 -1.64 10.36
C ILE A 695 26.02 -0.55 10.46
N LEU A 696 25.60 -0.15 11.66
CA LEU A 696 24.59 0.90 11.85
C LEU A 696 25.02 2.26 11.24
N THR A 697 26.27 2.67 11.43
CA THR A 697 26.81 3.89 10.81
C THR A 697 26.80 3.77 9.28
N HIS A 698 27.22 2.62 8.74
CA HIS A 698 27.17 2.39 7.30
C HIS A 698 25.74 2.49 6.76
N LEU A 699 24.75 1.94 7.48
CA LEU A 699 23.34 2.06 7.10
C LEU A 699 22.87 3.53 7.08
N ALA A 700 23.26 4.32 8.07
CA ALA A 700 22.90 5.74 8.14
C ALA A 700 23.57 6.59 7.05
N GLU A 701 24.74 6.20 6.56
CA GLU A 701 25.48 6.90 5.50
C GLU A 701 25.01 6.54 4.07
N ARG A 702 24.08 5.58 3.91
CA ARG A 702 23.61 5.17 2.58
C ARG A 702 22.92 6.31 1.81
N PRO A 703 23.26 6.50 0.52
CA PRO A 703 22.64 7.53 -0.32
C PRO A 703 21.12 7.35 -0.38
N ALA A 704 20.37 8.44 -0.37
CA ALA A 704 18.90 8.42 -0.41
C ALA A 704 18.35 7.66 -1.62
N ASP A 705 19.06 7.67 -2.75
CA ASP A 705 18.69 6.98 -3.98
C ASP A 705 18.78 5.44 -3.89
N SER A 706 19.50 4.93 -2.88
CA SER A 706 19.60 3.48 -2.59
C SER A 706 18.52 2.98 -1.64
N ILE A 707 17.64 3.88 -1.19
CA ILE A 707 16.57 3.66 -0.21
C ILE A 707 15.26 3.65 -0.97
N ARG A 708 14.40 2.69 -0.65
CA ARG A 708 13.13 2.51 -1.34
C ARG A 708 12.25 3.77 -1.19
N PRO A 709 11.55 4.23 -2.24
CA PRO A 709 10.55 5.28 -2.13
C PRO A 709 9.51 4.93 -1.05
N GLY A 710 9.25 5.85 -0.11
CA GLY A 710 8.30 5.65 0.99
C GLY A 710 8.86 5.01 2.26
N VAL A 711 10.15 4.65 2.31
CA VAL A 711 10.85 4.26 3.56
C VAL A 711 11.76 5.40 3.97
N GLU A 712 11.47 6.05 5.11
CA GLU A 712 12.40 7.04 5.66
C GLU A 712 13.72 6.37 6.00
N ALA A 713 14.80 6.98 5.52
CA ALA A 713 16.13 6.51 5.82
C ALA A 713 16.38 6.56 7.32
N LEU A 714 16.87 5.47 7.91
CA LEU A 714 17.26 5.48 9.32
C LEU A 714 18.53 6.33 9.45
N ARG A 715 18.38 7.58 9.88
CA ARG A 715 19.47 8.54 10.13
C ARG A 715 19.77 8.63 11.63
N GLY A 716 20.72 9.49 12.00
CA GLY A 716 21.13 9.72 13.40
C GLY A 716 22.57 9.27 13.66
N GLY A 717 22.87 8.93 14.91
CA GLY A 717 24.18 8.43 15.34
C GLY A 717 24.91 9.34 16.32
N ASN A 718 24.29 10.45 16.73
CA ASN A 718 24.92 11.44 17.59
C ASN A 718 25.14 10.93 19.02
N GLU A 719 24.34 9.95 19.46
CA GLU A 719 24.36 9.42 20.82
C GLU A 719 25.08 8.07 20.92
N LEU A 720 25.59 7.52 19.80
CA LEU A 720 26.25 6.20 19.78
C LEU A 720 27.39 6.09 20.80
N GLN A 721 28.21 7.13 20.95
CA GLN A 721 29.30 7.13 21.93
C GLN A 721 28.79 7.08 23.37
N TRP A 722 27.69 7.79 23.66
CA TRP A 722 27.05 7.76 24.96
C TRP A 722 26.44 6.38 25.25
N ILE A 723 25.77 5.78 24.26
CA ILE A 723 25.17 4.45 24.33
C ILE A 723 26.25 3.37 24.56
N GLU A 724 27.39 3.44 23.87
CA GLU A 724 28.50 2.51 24.06
C GLU A 724 29.09 2.61 25.47
N GLY A 725 29.24 3.84 25.98
CA GLY A 725 29.63 4.05 27.37
C GLY A 725 28.61 3.47 28.36
N PHE A 726 27.32 3.57 28.07
CA PHE A 726 26.25 3.00 28.89
C PHE A 726 26.27 1.46 28.88
N LEU A 727 26.40 0.84 27.71
CA LEU A 727 26.52 -0.62 27.56
C LEU A 727 27.75 -1.16 28.30
N ALA A 728 28.90 -0.48 28.21
CA ALA A 728 30.10 -0.87 28.93
C ALA A 728 29.88 -0.89 30.45
N ARG A 729 29.29 0.18 31.01
CA ARG A 729 28.98 0.26 32.45
C ARG A 729 27.99 -0.82 32.89
N TRP A 730 26.97 -1.09 32.08
CA TRP A 730 26.03 -2.18 32.35
C TRP A 730 26.74 -3.55 32.38
N ARG A 731 27.61 -3.83 31.40
CA ARG A 731 28.39 -5.08 31.35
C ARG A 731 29.34 -5.22 32.53
N ASP A 732 30.03 -4.14 32.92
CA ASP A 732 30.92 -4.10 34.09
C ASP A 732 30.15 -4.34 35.39
N HIS A 733 28.96 -3.73 35.53
CA HIS A 733 28.07 -3.98 36.68
C HIS A 733 27.60 -5.42 36.72
N ARG A 734 27.19 -5.99 35.58
CA ARG A 734 26.77 -7.39 35.49
C ARG A 734 27.90 -8.36 35.87
N ALA A 735 29.13 -8.03 35.49
CA ALA A 735 30.31 -8.83 35.86
C ALA A 735 30.68 -8.70 37.34
N SER A 736 30.52 -7.50 37.93
CA SER A 736 30.99 -7.21 39.29
C SER A 736 29.94 -7.44 40.38
N ASN A 737 28.65 -7.19 40.10
CA ASN A 737 27.55 -7.19 41.06
C ASN A 737 26.27 -7.81 40.46
N PRO A 738 26.26 -9.11 40.11
CA PRO A 738 25.15 -9.75 39.40
C PRO A 738 23.83 -9.75 40.20
N ASP A 739 23.90 -9.77 41.53
CA ASP A 739 22.73 -9.83 42.42
C ASP A 739 22.13 -8.45 42.75
N CYS A 740 22.77 -7.35 42.30
CA CYS A 740 22.32 -5.99 42.58
C CYS A 740 21.63 -5.37 41.36
N ARG A 741 20.50 -4.68 41.58
CA ARG A 741 19.83 -3.89 40.53
C ARG A 741 20.75 -2.79 40.02
N TYR A 742 20.74 -2.60 38.71
CA TYR A 742 21.48 -1.53 38.04
C TYR A 742 20.63 -0.26 38.07
N GLU A 743 20.94 0.62 39.01
CA GLU A 743 20.25 1.91 39.18
C GLU A 743 21.10 3.08 38.67
N ALA A 744 22.41 2.85 38.48
CA ALA A 744 23.35 3.86 38.03
C ALA A 744 22.99 4.36 36.62
N ASN A 745 22.84 5.69 36.49
CA ASN A 745 22.67 6.40 35.23
C ASN A 745 21.36 6.12 34.48
N LEU A 746 20.40 5.41 35.08
CA LEU A 746 19.04 5.32 34.55
C LEU A 746 18.32 6.68 34.60
N GLU A 747 18.64 7.53 35.58
CA GLU A 747 18.16 8.92 35.65
C GLU A 747 18.69 9.77 34.48
N ASP A 748 19.90 9.48 33.98
CA ASP A 748 20.44 10.16 32.80
C ASP A 748 19.69 9.74 31.54
N CYS A 749 19.28 8.47 31.46
CA CYS A 749 18.43 7.96 30.37
C CYS A 749 17.03 8.60 30.42
N GLU A 750 16.44 8.71 31.60
CA GLU A 750 15.15 9.37 31.82
C GLU A 750 15.20 10.83 31.36
N ARG A 751 16.26 11.57 31.71
CA ARG A 751 16.48 12.95 31.30
C ARG A 751 16.73 13.08 29.80
N ALA A 752 17.46 12.14 29.19
CA ALA A 752 17.71 12.15 27.75
C ALA A 752 16.44 11.95 26.91
N LEU A 753 15.43 11.28 27.47
CA LEU A 753 14.13 11.02 26.83
C LEU A 753 13.07 12.08 27.17
N GLU A 754 13.36 13.04 28.04
CA GLU A 754 12.42 14.09 28.42
C GLU A 754 12.05 14.96 27.21
N GLY A 755 10.75 15.03 26.90
CA GLY A 755 10.24 15.79 25.76
C GLY A 755 10.57 15.20 24.38
N ARG A 756 11.19 14.01 24.31
CA ARG A 756 11.51 13.31 23.05
C ARG A 756 10.67 12.06 22.88
N HIS A 757 10.25 11.80 21.64
CA HIS A 757 9.47 10.59 21.33
C HIS A 757 10.37 9.36 21.16
N TYR A 758 11.55 9.57 20.62
CA TYR A 758 12.66 8.63 20.46
C TYR A 758 13.95 9.30 20.92
N LEU A 759 15.02 8.55 21.20
CA LEU A 759 16.31 9.10 21.59
C LEU A 759 16.85 10.07 20.50
N GLY A 760 16.62 9.72 19.23
CA GLY A 760 16.92 10.56 18.06
C GLY A 760 15.97 11.73 17.80
N GLY A 761 14.88 11.89 18.57
CA GLY A 761 13.92 12.99 18.43
C GLY A 761 12.49 12.53 18.13
N SER A 762 11.91 12.99 17.02
CA SER A 762 10.53 12.68 16.60
C SER A 762 10.39 11.35 15.85
N ALA A 763 11.42 10.97 15.09
CA ALA A 763 11.52 9.73 14.34
C ALA A 763 12.51 8.74 14.98
N LEU A 764 12.32 7.45 14.71
CA LEU A 764 13.26 6.41 15.14
C LEU A 764 14.59 6.58 14.40
N SER A 765 15.70 6.53 15.12
CA SER A 765 17.05 6.71 14.57
C SER A 765 17.92 5.48 14.80
N ILE A 766 19.13 5.47 14.23
CA ILE A 766 20.13 4.43 14.58
C ILE A 766 20.53 4.47 16.06
N ASP A 767 20.35 5.60 16.75
CA ASP A 767 20.57 5.71 18.19
C ASP A 767 19.54 4.86 18.95
N ASP A 768 18.28 4.85 18.51
CA ASP A 768 17.24 4.00 19.10
C ASP A 768 17.48 2.52 18.86
N CYS A 769 17.88 2.15 17.63
CA CYS A 769 18.27 0.78 17.29
C CYS A 769 19.49 0.32 18.09
N SER A 770 20.36 1.24 18.51
CA SER A 770 21.52 0.95 19.36
C SER A 770 21.17 0.89 20.85
N PHE A 771 20.30 1.78 21.32
CA PHE A 771 19.99 1.96 22.74
C PHE A 771 18.99 0.95 23.28
N TRP A 772 17.89 0.69 22.55
CA TRP A 772 16.81 -0.17 23.04
C TRP A 772 17.24 -1.62 23.33
N PRO A 773 18.09 -2.28 22.51
CA PRO A 773 18.63 -3.61 22.83
C PRO A 773 19.37 -3.68 24.17
N VAL A 774 20.05 -2.60 24.58
CA VAL A 774 20.72 -2.52 25.88
C VAL A 774 19.70 -2.53 27.02
N LEU A 775 18.64 -1.70 26.90
CA LEU A 775 17.54 -1.67 27.87
C LEU A 775 16.84 -3.02 27.98
N ARG A 776 16.62 -3.70 26.85
CA ARG A 776 16.03 -5.03 26.82
C ARG A 776 16.86 -6.06 27.57
N GLU A 777 18.18 -6.04 27.39
CA GLU A 777 19.06 -6.93 28.14
C GLU A 777 18.95 -6.68 29.66
N ILE A 778 18.90 -5.41 30.08
CA ILE A 778 18.69 -5.04 31.49
C ILE A 778 17.35 -5.59 32.00
N VAL A 779 16.25 -5.37 31.26
CA VAL A 779 14.91 -5.83 31.65
C VAL A 779 14.82 -7.36 31.73
N LEU A 780 15.46 -8.07 30.80
CA LEU A 780 15.53 -9.53 30.84
C LEU A 780 16.33 -10.05 32.04
N CYS A 781 17.41 -9.37 32.42
CA CYS A 781 18.24 -9.77 33.54
C CYS A 781 17.63 -9.40 34.91
N GLN A 782 16.96 -8.25 35.03
CA GLN A 782 16.60 -7.65 36.33
C GLN A 782 15.09 -7.34 36.50
N GLY A 783 14.28 -7.68 35.49
CA GLY A 783 12.86 -7.35 35.46
C GLY A 783 12.59 -5.90 35.05
N PRO A 784 11.32 -5.44 35.12
CA PRO A 784 10.94 -4.11 34.67
C PRO A 784 11.61 -2.99 35.48
N PHE A 785 11.81 -1.85 34.82
CA PHE A 785 12.34 -0.62 35.43
C PHE A 785 11.42 -0.07 36.53
N ASP A 786 11.96 0.80 37.38
CA ASP A 786 11.18 1.52 38.39
C ASP A 786 10.06 2.33 37.73
N ALA A 787 8.86 2.32 38.32
CA ALA A 787 7.71 3.09 37.86
C ALA A 787 7.95 4.61 37.91
N GLY A 788 8.91 5.08 38.70
CA GLY A 788 9.33 6.49 38.73
C GLY A 788 10.04 6.97 37.45
N LEU A 789 10.56 6.05 36.62
CA LEU A 789 11.21 6.36 35.34
C LEU A 789 10.17 6.35 34.22
N VAL A 790 9.31 7.37 34.19
CA VAL A 790 8.12 7.41 33.34
C VAL A 790 8.49 7.46 31.86
N ASN A 791 9.43 8.32 31.47
CA ASN A 791 9.82 8.50 30.08
C ASN A 791 10.53 7.25 29.54
N LEU A 792 11.41 6.63 30.35
CA LEU A 792 12.12 5.41 30.01
C LEU A 792 11.17 4.22 29.80
N ASN A 793 10.20 4.03 30.70
CA ASN A 793 9.20 2.96 30.56
C ASN A 793 8.31 3.17 29.32
N GLN A 794 7.87 4.41 29.07
CA GLN A 794 7.07 4.72 27.89
C GLN A 794 7.86 4.48 26.59
N TYR A 795 9.12 4.91 26.55
CA TYR A 795 10.04 4.65 25.43
C TYR A 795 10.23 3.16 25.20
N TYR A 796 10.54 2.39 26.26
CA TYR A 796 10.77 0.95 26.18
C TYR A 796 9.58 0.23 25.55
N ILE A 797 8.36 0.48 26.07
CA ILE A 797 7.12 -0.14 25.58
C ILE A 797 6.80 0.31 24.16
N ARG A 798 7.07 1.58 23.83
CA ARG A 798 6.82 2.15 22.49
C ARG A 798 7.66 1.44 21.43
N VAL A 799 8.97 1.29 21.67
CA VAL A 799 9.86 0.61 20.74
C VAL A 799 9.53 -0.88 20.68
N GLU A 800 9.28 -1.55 21.81
CA GLU A 800 8.86 -2.96 21.87
C GLU A 800 7.61 -3.23 21.02
N LYS A 801 6.66 -2.30 21.03
CA LYS A 801 5.40 -2.45 20.30
C LYS A 801 5.52 -2.25 18.78
N ARG A 802 6.66 -1.82 18.24
CA ARG A 802 6.84 -1.64 16.79
C ARG A 802 6.77 -2.99 16.08
N GLY A 803 6.16 -2.99 14.89
CA GLY A 803 5.94 -4.22 14.12
C GLY A 803 7.24 -4.94 13.74
N ILE A 804 8.29 -4.18 13.38
CA ILE A 804 9.61 -4.73 13.02
C ILE A 804 10.30 -5.35 14.23
N VAL A 805 10.27 -4.68 15.38
CA VAL A 805 10.83 -5.18 16.65
C VAL A 805 10.16 -6.50 17.03
N ARG A 806 8.82 -6.58 17.00
CA ARG A 806 8.11 -7.84 17.29
C ARG A 806 8.45 -8.95 16.31
N ALA A 807 8.50 -8.65 15.01
CA ALA A 807 8.82 -9.64 13.98
C ALA A 807 10.23 -10.24 14.16
N ILE A 808 11.22 -9.42 14.52
CA ILE A 808 12.60 -9.87 14.78
C ILE A 808 12.65 -10.73 16.05
N LEU A 809 11.93 -10.35 17.10
CA LEU A 809 11.86 -11.12 18.35
C LEU A 809 11.13 -12.46 18.19
N GLU A 810 10.08 -12.51 17.37
CA GLU A 810 9.34 -13.75 17.06
C GLU A 810 10.16 -14.70 16.17
N GLY A 811 11.01 -14.17 15.28
CA GLY A 811 11.91 -14.96 14.43
C GLY A 811 13.20 -15.44 15.11
N SER A 812 13.49 -14.97 16.32
CA SER A 812 14.68 -15.35 17.11
C SER A 812 14.37 -16.39 18.21
N GLN A 813 13.13 -16.90 18.28
CA GLN A 813 12.69 -17.93 19.24
C GLN A 813 12.73 -19.34 18.67
#